data_AF-A0A1I7DM24-F1
#
_entry.id   AF-A0A1I7DM24-F1
#
_cell.length_a   1.000
_cell.length_b   1.000
_cell.length_c   1.000
_cell.angle_alpha   90.00
_cell.angle_beta   90.00
_cell.angle_gamma   90.00
#
_symmetry.space_group_name_H-M   'P 1'
#
loop_
_entity.id
_entity.type
_entity.pdbx_description
1 polymer ?
#
loop_
_entity_poly.entity_id
_entity_poly.type
_entity_poly.pdbx_seq_one_letter_code
_entity_poly.pdbx_strand_id
1 'polypeptide(L)'
;PEVPEEPGVELPRPPEEPEEPEVELPRPPEEPEEPEDPEVEPPEPPEVDNGGQIEPVSLSQGATAAVAGGRVTVFAVDATQNIASIQITNGPAHGNVTVNPDNTLALVMSGSDYSGALSFDFKITYANGTTETRSAALDVAAPEQDAGWGEGKHYMLETDAQGDLVVETGDNHRKVYVSGSDGALTAADIAAREGVSEGTVTGKWLMDHPEYGGSEDMALATDVGMDLWDALLYPSGGTPTIASHWLMFEKGYTYENAGRLIGVAASGESPLHPLYVSSWGEGDRPVLTDPIKIYQLESQNVVFDDIAPQGGILSLGGENIIVNNSQVSDGGGIINIQNTEGFTLRDSDLSHILNPAQTDGYWSGGGTAFFSTNTTGILMEGNIIHHNGWEDDYLPDGSTEGGVPPTMFSHGVYLQNDTSDVTARDNIISQASSVGVQFRGGAFIEDNVFVDNNVAVNMMGGIYESQGDGPIGNFTFFTDNVVTSGAHKEWTHGAVGGRTLGVEVKAIDTTLLDNIIAHLADPDNPEELARKTVTHDALQIRNETVYDDTIIYNWAGGGWVSPSSVTDNGKVTDTDLADQTTIQRFAAEVLGQDKATIAELMEAILADEVDVTADDIIAYFQNGFGVEASGNGSATSHRFIPNALADGIRWDNRINWNNEELPDNGDRVDLGGNHVQYGGTTQLDDLDLGGGALYVNSGKLSVEDTLASSGDAGLIQTINAGQFWTDGYAGNQVLTLQVDGGRFANTGDVTGKTLLQATDGQTLLATSGATYKVTNGSQLIIDGSDARIGFDGASSGDAKLQMQNGSTLTFKGDADGFSTIEEFRSGAWDQAGSPVKSSVTLDGTLRIDLSDYDGGAGSHTLIAVDELLGQLDKIEFIGLGNGLDADLVVDHATDTVRLDISSGSGQGVTDIIDNVAPAVGPVVSDLTDDIGLPTEDQVWLLS
;
A
#
# COMPACT_ATOMS: atom_id res chain seq x y z
N PRO A 1 -100.84 7.13 32.23
CA PRO A 1 -101.68 7.20 31.01
C PRO A 1 -101.44 5.95 30.17
N GLU A 2 -102.54 5.34 29.74
CA GLU A 2 -102.69 4.01 29.10
C GLU A 2 -101.80 3.78 27.87
N VAL A 3 -101.03 2.66 27.83
CA VAL A 3 -101.31 1.36 27.13
C VAL A 3 -102.15 1.46 25.81
N PRO A 4 -102.04 0.62 24.74
CA PRO A 4 -101.14 -0.51 24.37
C PRO A 4 -100.74 -0.64 22.86
N GLU A 5 -100.01 -1.74 22.55
CA GLU A 5 -100.33 -2.80 21.55
C GLU A 5 -99.54 -2.96 20.22
N GLU A 6 -99.13 -4.22 20.04
CA GLU A 6 -98.33 -4.93 19.02
C GLU A 6 -99.09 -5.12 17.67
N PRO A 7 -98.81 -6.09 16.73
CA PRO A 7 -97.71 -7.09 16.57
C PRO A 7 -97.23 -7.34 15.12
N GLY A 8 -96.26 -8.25 14.92
CA GLY A 8 -96.23 -9.12 13.73
C GLY A 8 -94.88 -9.66 13.18
N VAL A 9 -94.43 -10.83 13.68
CA VAL A 9 -93.97 -12.07 12.98
C VAL A 9 -92.99 -11.98 11.78
N GLU A 10 -92.01 -12.87 11.49
CA GLU A 10 -91.14 -13.90 12.09
C GLU A 10 -90.38 -14.52 10.88
N LEU A 11 -89.16 -15.08 11.02
CA LEU A 11 -88.67 -16.38 10.46
C LEU A 11 -87.16 -16.58 10.80
N PRO A 12 -86.61 -17.82 10.90
CA PRO A 12 -85.74 -18.21 12.01
C PRO A 12 -84.26 -18.62 11.70
N ARG A 13 -83.41 -18.43 12.73
CA ARG A 13 -82.29 -19.25 13.34
C ARG A 13 -81.15 -19.82 12.47
N PRO A 14 -79.88 -19.80 12.94
CA PRO A 14 -79.32 -20.74 13.97
C PRO A 14 -78.37 -20.09 15.03
N PRO A 15 -77.90 -20.83 16.07
CA PRO A 15 -77.78 -20.33 17.44
C PRO A 15 -76.40 -19.84 17.91
N GLU A 16 -76.53 -19.11 19.03
CA GLU A 16 -75.63 -18.39 19.97
C GLU A 16 -74.34 -19.08 20.41
N GLU A 17 -73.36 -18.29 20.89
CA GLU A 17 -72.71 -18.45 22.21
C GLU A 17 -71.84 -17.20 22.56
N PRO A 18 -71.55 -16.92 23.84
CA PRO A 18 -71.77 -15.58 24.41
C PRO A 18 -70.50 -14.85 24.89
N GLU A 19 -70.62 -13.52 24.94
CA GLU A 19 -69.67 -12.60 25.60
C GLU A 19 -69.90 -12.49 27.13
N GLU A 20 -68.77 -12.42 27.84
CA GLU A 20 -68.35 -11.76 29.10
C GLU A 20 -69.36 -11.43 30.23
N PRO A 21 -68.89 -11.41 31.50
CA PRO A 21 -68.44 -10.13 32.06
C PRO A 21 -67.27 -10.16 33.09
N GLU A 22 -66.68 -8.97 33.27
CA GLU A 22 -65.61 -8.52 34.17
C GLU A 22 -65.68 -8.98 35.66
N VAL A 23 -64.49 -9.24 36.26
CA VAL A 23 -64.23 -9.14 37.70
C VAL A 23 -62.79 -8.66 37.99
N GLU A 24 -62.68 -7.78 39.00
CA GLU A 24 -61.54 -7.19 39.71
C GLU A 24 -60.15 -7.89 39.60
N LEU A 25 -59.13 -7.10 39.26
CA LEU A 25 -57.72 -7.52 39.24
C LEU A 25 -57.12 -7.66 40.66
N PRO A 26 -56.59 -8.84 41.04
CA PRO A 26 -55.82 -9.01 42.26
C PRO A 26 -54.34 -8.63 42.08
N ARG A 27 -53.67 -8.36 43.20
CA ARG A 27 -52.25 -7.96 43.30
C ARG A 27 -51.32 -9.05 42.72
N PRO A 28 -50.18 -8.69 42.11
CA PRO A 28 -49.24 -9.66 41.56
C PRO A 28 -48.66 -10.57 42.66
N PRO A 29 -48.47 -11.87 42.40
CA PRO A 29 -47.77 -12.77 43.29
C PRO A 29 -46.25 -12.45 43.29
N GLU A 30 -45.59 -12.76 44.41
CA GLU A 30 -44.13 -12.75 44.55
C GLU A 30 -43.48 -13.64 43.47
N GLU A 31 -42.44 -13.13 42.82
CA GLU A 31 -41.61 -13.86 41.86
C GLU A 31 -40.97 -15.08 42.53
N PRO A 32 -40.95 -16.25 41.87
CA PRO A 32 -40.13 -17.37 42.32
C PRO A 32 -38.64 -17.03 42.11
N GLU A 33 -37.81 -17.32 43.12
CA GLU A 33 -36.34 -17.29 42.98
C GLU A 33 -35.92 -18.16 41.80
N GLU A 34 -35.20 -17.57 40.84
CA GLU A 34 -34.55 -18.30 39.74
C GLU A 34 -33.54 -19.30 40.32
N PRO A 35 -33.48 -20.53 39.81
CA PRO A 35 -32.39 -21.44 40.14
C PRO A 35 -31.08 -20.85 39.59
N GLU A 36 -30.04 -20.79 40.43
CA GLU A 36 -28.67 -20.50 40.00
C GLU A 36 -28.29 -21.51 38.90
N ASP A 37 -28.10 -21.01 37.68
CA ASP A 37 -27.50 -21.77 36.58
C ASP A 37 -26.10 -22.22 37.02
N PRO A 38 -25.71 -23.49 36.81
CA PRO A 38 -24.34 -23.89 37.05
C PRO A 38 -23.44 -23.04 36.15
N GLU A 39 -22.43 -22.41 36.76
CA GLU A 39 -21.35 -21.69 36.08
C GLU A 39 -20.77 -22.61 34.99
N VAL A 40 -21.22 -22.40 33.76
CA VAL A 40 -20.66 -23.04 32.57
C VAL A 40 -19.33 -22.36 32.37
N GLU A 41 -18.23 -23.08 32.66
CA GLU A 41 -16.90 -22.67 32.19
C GLU A 41 -17.04 -22.31 30.72
N PRO A 42 -16.51 -21.13 30.28
CA PRO A 42 -16.54 -20.79 28.87
C PRO A 42 -15.97 -21.99 28.11
N PRO A 43 -16.65 -22.46 27.04
CA PRO A 43 -16.09 -23.55 26.26
C PRO A 43 -14.67 -23.16 25.89
N GLU A 44 -13.70 -24.06 26.11
CA GLU A 44 -12.39 -23.92 25.50
C GLU A 44 -12.66 -23.60 24.02
N PRO A 45 -12.02 -22.54 23.47
CA PRO A 45 -12.14 -22.29 22.04
C PRO A 45 -11.81 -23.62 21.35
N PRO A 46 -12.62 -24.05 20.36
CA PRO A 46 -12.32 -25.27 19.64
C PRO A 46 -10.84 -25.20 19.22
N GLU A 47 -10.09 -26.28 19.44
CA GLU A 47 -8.81 -26.45 18.74
C GLU A 47 -9.17 -26.48 17.25
N VAL A 48 -9.09 -25.31 16.63
CA VAL A 48 -9.19 -25.14 15.19
C VAL A 48 -7.80 -25.48 14.68
N ASP A 49 -7.64 -26.67 14.13
CA ASP A 49 -6.45 -27.07 13.36
C ASP A 49 -6.64 -26.59 11.91
N ASN A 50 -6.78 -25.27 11.72
CA ASN A 50 -6.97 -24.65 10.39
C ASN A 50 -5.94 -23.54 10.18
N GLY A 51 -4.67 -23.93 10.08
CA GLY A 51 -3.55 -23.05 9.86
C GLY A 51 -2.33 -23.62 10.57
N GLY A 52 -1.25 -23.83 9.83
CA GLY A 52 -0.03 -24.37 10.42
C GLY A 52 0.41 -23.64 11.69
N GLN A 53 1.02 -24.36 12.64
CA GLN A 53 1.59 -23.73 13.84
C GLN A 53 3.03 -24.19 14.06
N ILE A 54 3.87 -23.24 14.50
CA ILE A 54 5.18 -23.53 15.07
C ILE A 54 5.05 -23.52 16.58
N GLU A 55 5.43 -24.63 17.21
CA GLU A 55 5.42 -24.76 18.67
C GLU A 55 6.19 -23.63 19.36
N PRO A 56 5.58 -22.92 20.33
CA PRO A 56 6.26 -21.86 21.06
C PRO A 56 7.52 -22.32 21.78
N VAL A 57 8.56 -21.49 21.75
CA VAL A 57 9.81 -21.74 22.48
C VAL A 57 9.58 -21.50 23.97
N SER A 58 9.90 -22.49 24.81
CA SER A 58 9.75 -22.34 26.27
C SER A 58 10.76 -21.35 26.86
N LEU A 59 10.27 -20.32 27.58
CA LEU A 59 11.10 -19.37 28.32
C LEU A 59 11.27 -19.81 29.78
N SER A 60 12.28 -20.64 30.02
CA SER A 60 12.67 -21.08 31.35
C SER A 60 13.53 -20.03 32.09
N GLN A 61 13.29 -19.87 33.39
CA GLN A 61 14.07 -18.94 34.22
C GLN A 61 15.57 -19.29 34.24
N GLY A 62 16.41 -18.34 33.85
CA GLY A 62 17.88 -18.46 33.89
C GLY A 62 18.48 -19.29 32.74
N ALA A 63 17.67 -19.72 31.77
CA ALA A 63 18.12 -20.28 30.51
C ALA A 63 18.28 -19.17 29.45
N THR A 64 19.09 -19.45 28.43
CA THR A 64 19.16 -18.64 27.21
C THR A 64 18.37 -19.35 26.12
N ALA A 65 17.39 -18.69 25.52
CA ALA A 65 16.61 -19.23 24.41
C ALA A 65 17.27 -18.89 23.07
N ALA A 66 17.27 -19.83 22.13
CA ALA A 66 17.73 -19.60 20.77
C ALA A 66 16.62 -18.92 19.96
N VAL A 67 17.00 -17.97 19.11
CA VAL A 67 16.10 -17.19 18.27
C VAL A 67 16.63 -17.19 16.83
N ALA A 68 15.78 -17.49 15.86
CA ALA A 68 16.15 -17.37 14.45
C ALA A 68 16.26 -15.89 14.07
N GLY A 69 17.33 -15.51 13.35
CA GLY A 69 17.50 -14.14 12.86
C GLY A 69 16.48 -13.79 11.79
N GLY A 70 16.02 -12.54 11.77
CA GLY A 70 15.14 -12.03 10.72
C GLY A 70 13.72 -12.61 10.70
N ARG A 71 13.27 -13.34 11.74
CA ARG A 71 11.95 -13.98 11.81
C ARG A 71 11.22 -13.67 13.12
N VAL A 72 9.95 -14.09 13.20
CA VAL A 72 9.17 -14.10 14.43
C VAL A 72 9.51 -15.33 15.26
N THR A 73 9.69 -15.16 16.57
CA THR A 73 9.75 -16.26 17.54
C THR A 73 8.68 -16.06 18.60
N VAL A 74 7.78 -17.03 18.75
CA VAL A 74 6.76 -17.04 19.80
C VAL A 74 7.28 -17.81 21.00
N PHE A 75 7.07 -17.26 22.20
CA PHE A 75 7.50 -17.85 23.45
C PHE A 75 6.35 -18.19 24.38
N ALA A 76 6.40 -19.38 24.96
CA ALA A 76 5.56 -19.76 26.09
C ALA A 76 6.33 -19.53 27.40
N VAL A 77 5.73 -18.83 28.36
CA VAL A 77 6.38 -18.57 29.66
C VAL A 77 6.19 -19.75 30.61
N ASP A 78 7.29 -20.35 31.05
CA ASP A 78 7.26 -21.44 32.03
C ASP A 78 6.77 -20.93 33.39
N ALA A 79 5.51 -21.18 33.73
CA ALA A 79 4.92 -20.75 34.97
C ALA A 79 4.54 -21.92 35.89
N THR A 80 4.71 -21.71 37.20
CA THR A 80 4.32 -22.70 38.22
C THR A 80 2.85 -22.58 38.63
N GLN A 81 2.16 -21.56 38.12
CA GLN A 81 0.78 -21.17 38.44
C GLN A 81 0.16 -20.56 37.18
N ASN A 82 -1.17 -20.55 37.11
CA ASN A 82 -1.90 -19.94 35.99
C ASN A 82 -1.59 -18.44 35.91
N ILE A 83 -1.20 -18.00 34.73
CA ILE A 83 -0.93 -16.61 34.39
C ILE A 83 -2.27 -15.91 34.14
N ALA A 84 -2.45 -14.73 34.71
CA ALA A 84 -3.59 -13.86 34.43
C ALA A 84 -3.25 -12.78 33.40
N SER A 85 -2.04 -12.23 33.45
CA SER A 85 -1.54 -11.31 32.43
C SER A 85 -0.02 -11.23 32.44
N ILE A 86 0.55 -10.84 31.30
CA ILE A 86 1.95 -10.46 31.16
C ILE A 86 2.04 -9.00 30.68
N GLN A 87 3.05 -8.29 31.17
CA GLN A 87 3.36 -6.92 30.75
C GLN A 87 4.85 -6.82 30.46
N ILE A 88 5.22 -6.33 29.28
CA ILE A 88 6.60 -5.94 28.98
C ILE A 88 6.95 -4.69 29.79
N THR A 89 8.06 -4.74 30.51
CA THR A 89 8.53 -3.63 31.35
C THR A 89 9.76 -2.94 30.79
N ASN A 90 10.53 -3.66 29.96
CA ASN A 90 11.64 -3.12 29.20
C ASN A 90 11.81 -3.98 27.94
N GLY A 91 11.66 -3.37 26.77
CA GLY A 91 11.82 -4.06 25.49
C GLY A 91 13.28 -4.41 25.16
N PRO A 92 13.52 -5.24 24.13
CA PRO A 92 14.85 -5.51 23.63
C PRO A 92 15.46 -4.27 22.95
N ALA A 93 16.79 -4.26 22.80
CA ALA A 93 17.49 -3.18 22.09
C ALA A 93 17.34 -3.24 20.56
N HIS A 94 16.91 -4.39 20.02
CA HIS A 94 16.68 -4.67 18.61
C HIS A 94 15.43 -5.54 18.47
N GLY A 95 14.67 -5.34 17.39
CA GLY A 95 13.36 -5.97 17.21
C GLY A 95 12.29 -5.41 18.14
N ASN A 96 11.11 -6.04 18.15
CA ASN A 96 10.01 -5.70 19.03
C ASN A 96 9.49 -6.94 19.77
N VAL A 97 9.10 -6.79 21.03
CA VAL A 97 8.45 -7.86 21.81
C VAL A 97 7.08 -7.41 22.28
N THR A 98 6.06 -8.19 21.94
CA THR A 98 4.66 -7.93 22.32
C THR A 98 4.05 -9.12 23.05
N VAL A 99 2.91 -8.90 23.71
CA VAL A 99 2.15 -9.92 24.42
C VAL A 99 0.94 -10.27 23.58
N ASN A 100 0.82 -11.54 23.22
CA ASN A 100 -0.33 -12.07 22.49
C ASN A 100 -1.52 -12.25 23.45
N PRO A 101 -2.77 -12.31 22.92
CA PRO A 101 -3.97 -12.48 23.75
C PRO A 101 -3.96 -13.72 24.66
N ASP A 102 -3.26 -14.77 24.26
CA ASP A 102 -3.09 -16.02 25.00
C ASP A 102 -1.98 -15.97 26.08
N ASN A 103 -1.34 -14.81 26.28
CA ASN A 103 -0.17 -14.57 27.12
C ASN A 103 1.14 -15.22 26.63
N THR A 104 1.22 -15.68 25.39
CA THR A 104 2.52 -15.90 24.74
C THR A 104 3.17 -14.56 24.41
N LEU A 105 4.48 -14.60 24.16
CA LEU A 105 5.28 -13.42 23.82
C LEU A 105 5.79 -13.58 22.39
N ALA A 106 5.52 -12.62 21.52
CA ALA A 106 6.06 -12.60 20.16
C ALA A 106 7.28 -11.69 20.11
N LEU A 107 8.45 -12.21 19.77
CA LEU A 107 9.62 -11.41 19.41
C LEU A 107 9.72 -11.37 17.88
N VAL A 108 9.61 -10.17 17.33
CA VAL A 108 9.70 -9.90 15.90
C VAL A 108 11.09 -9.36 15.58
N MET A 109 11.89 -10.15 14.86
CA MET A 109 13.21 -9.76 14.34
C MET A 109 13.19 -9.48 12.82
N SER A 110 12.02 -9.57 12.17
CA SER A 110 11.84 -9.22 10.76
C SER A 110 12.23 -7.76 10.50
N GLY A 111 12.96 -7.51 9.40
CA GLY A 111 13.57 -6.21 9.11
C GLY A 111 14.83 -5.88 9.94
N SER A 112 15.30 -6.78 10.81
CA SER A 112 16.53 -6.59 11.60
C SER A 112 17.66 -7.49 11.11
N ASP A 113 18.86 -6.90 10.97
CA ASP A 113 20.12 -7.59 10.69
C ASP A 113 20.86 -8.05 11.95
N TYR A 114 20.26 -7.85 13.13
CA TYR A 114 20.91 -8.08 14.41
C TYR A 114 21.09 -9.58 14.69
N SER A 115 22.31 -9.96 15.10
CA SER A 115 22.62 -11.27 15.65
C SER A 115 23.49 -11.16 16.91
N GLY A 116 23.28 -12.07 17.85
CA GLY A 116 23.97 -12.13 19.13
C GLY A 116 23.04 -12.05 20.35
N ALA A 117 23.62 -11.71 21.49
CA ALA A 117 22.93 -11.75 22.77
C ALA A 117 21.92 -10.61 22.93
N LEU A 118 20.66 -10.96 23.19
CA LEU A 118 19.56 -10.03 23.40
C LEU A 118 18.84 -10.33 24.73
N SER A 119 18.11 -9.35 25.28
CA SER A 119 17.34 -9.54 26.50
C SER A 119 16.19 -8.55 26.58
N PHE A 120 15.12 -8.95 27.25
CA PHE A 120 14.00 -8.08 27.61
C PHE A 120 13.46 -8.45 29.00
N ASP A 121 12.77 -7.51 29.65
CA ASP A 121 12.20 -7.70 30.98
C ASP A 121 10.67 -7.63 30.95
N PHE A 122 10.02 -8.55 31.65
CA PHE A 122 8.57 -8.64 31.72
C PHE A 122 8.08 -8.95 33.13
N LYS A 123 6.85 -8.54 33.40
CA LYS A 123 6.14 -8.79 34.65
C LYS A 123 4.97 -9.75 34.40
N ILE A 124 4.94 -10.81 35.17
CA ILE A 124 3.84 -11.78 35.21
C ILE A 124 2.93 -11.40 36.36
N THR A 125 1.62 -11.37 36.11
CA THR A 125 0.58 -11.35 37.14
C THR A 125 -0.12 -12.70 37.12
N TYR A 126 -0.12 -13.40 38.24
CA TYR A 126 -0.78 -14.69 38.39
C TYR A 126 -2.26 -14.54 38.73
N ALA A 127 -3.06 -15.58 38.49
CA ALA A 127 -4.51 -15.60 38.79
C ALA A 127 -4.85 -15.31 40.28
N ASN A 128 -3.91 -15.51 41.20
CA ASN A 128 -4.07 -15.16 42.62
C ASN A 128 -3.72 -13.69 42.95
N GLY A 129 -3.41 -12.88 41.93
CA GLY A 129 -3.03 -11.47 42.05
C GLY A 129 -1.58 -11.22 42.46
N THR A 130 -0.77 -12.27 42.70
CA THR A 130 0.66 -12.09 42.95
C THR A 130 1.41 -11.78 41.66
N THR A 131 2.52 -11.06 41.76
CA THR A 131 3.31 -10.64 40.59
C THR A 131 4.76 -11.05 40.71
N GLU A 132 5.39 -11.39 39.59
CA GLU A 132 6.81 -11.73 39.47
C GLU A 132 7.40 -10.95 38.29
N THR A 133 8.63 -10.46 38.43
CA THR A 133 9.39 -9.86 37.30
C THR A 133 10.49 -10.81 36.88
N ARG A 134 10.65 -10.99 35.57
CA ARG A 134 11.67 -11.84 34.95
C ARG A 134 12.40 -11.11 33.85
N SER A 135 13.63 -11.55 33.60
CA SER A 135 14.44 -11.17 32.45
C SER A 135 14.59 -12.40 31.56
N ALA A 136 14.27 -12.27 30.28
CA ALA A 136 14.59 -13.27 29.27
C ALA A 136 15.99 -13.00 28.71
N ALA A 137 16.80 -14.04 28.58
CA ALA A 137 18.08 -13.98 27.87
C ALA A 137 17.95 -14.77 26.56
N LEU A 138 18.40 -14.18 25.46
CA LEU A 138 18.22 -14.70 24.12
C LEU A 138 19.57 -14.73 23.38
N ASP A 139 19.71 -15.65 22.44
CA ASP A 139 20.82 -15.70 21.48
C ASP A 139 20.23 -15.73 20.07
N VAL A 140 20.33 -14.61 19.35
CA VAL A 140 19.77 -14.42 18.01
C VAL A 140 20.79 -14.87 16.97
N ALA A 141 20.43 -15.85 16.15
CA ALA A 141 21.23 -16.28 15.02
C ALA A 141 21.26 -15.21 13.91
N ALA A 142 22.24 -15.27 13.00
CA ALA A 142 22.12 -14.53 11.74
C ALA A 142 21.01 -15.17 10.88
N PRO A 143 20.29 -14.40 10.04
CA PRO A 143 19.33 -14.98 9.12
C PRO A 143 20.03 -15.89 8.11
N GLU A 144 19.36 -16.97 7.67
CA GLU A 144 19.92 -17.90 6.66
C GLU A 144 19.76 -17.39 5.22
N GLN A 145 18.90 -16.37 5.04
CA GLN A 145 18.74 -15.57 3.83
C GLN A 145 19.16 -14.13 4.13
N ASP A 146 20.08 -13.57 3.34
CA ASP A 146 20.69 -12.27 3.64
C ASP A 146 19.66 -11.13 3.65
N ALA A 147 18.64 -11.18 2.79
CA ALA A 147 17.61 -10.13 2.71
C ALA A 147 16.44 -10.34 3.68
N GLY A 148 16.39 -11.44 4.45
CA GLY A 148 15.30 -11.72 5.40
C GLY A 148 13.92 -11.75 4.73
N TRP A 149 12.86 -11.34 5.46
CA TRP A 149 11.53 -11.16 4.88
C TRP A 149 11.44 -9.91 4.02
N GLY A 150 10.66 -9.96 2.93
CA GLY A 150 10.22 -8.74 2.25
C GLY A 150 9.28 -7.94 3.15
N GLU A 151 9.50 -6.64 3.30
CA GLU A 151 8.76 -5.77 4.22
C GLU A 151 7.45 -5.23 3.62
N GLY A 152 7.21 -5.41 2.32
CA GLY A 152 6.04 -4.89 1.63
C GLY A 152 6.09 -3.39 1.38
N LYS A 153 7.29 -2.84 1.14
CA LYS A 153 7.48 -1.41 0.86
C LYS A 153 7.38 -1.15 -0.63
N HIS A 154 6.16 -1.24 -1.14
CA HIS A 154 5.86 -1.06 -2.55
C HIS A 154 5.59 0.40 -2.90
N TYR A 155 5.58 0.73 -4.19
CA TYR A 155 5.07 2.00 -4.68
C TYR A 155 3.67 1.80 -5.29
N MET A 156 2.65 2.27 -4.57
CA MET A 156 1.26 2.20 -4.99
C MET A 156 0.51 3.44 -4.50
N LEU A 157 -0.44 3.91 -5.31
CA LEU A 157 -1.29 5.06 -5.00
C LEU A 157 -2.58 4.62 -4.32
N GLU A 158 -3.38 5.59 -3.85
CA GLU A 158 -4.75 5.34 -3.41
C GLU A 158 -5.55 4.70 -4.55
N THR A 159 -6.45 3.78 -4.19
CA THR A 159 -7.45 3.20 -5.10
C THR A 159 -8.84 3.65 -4.68
N ASP A 160 -9.73 3.89 -5.63
CA ASP A 160 -11.12 4.20 -5.31
C ASP A 160 -11.93 2.93 -4.99
N ALA A 161 -13.24 3.08 -4.79
CA ALA A 161 -14.14 1.97 -4.46
C ALA A 161 -14.35 0.97 -5.62
N GLN A 162 -13.85 1.26 -6.82
CA GLN A 162 -13.84 0.37 -7.98
C GLN A 162 -12.49 -0.35 -8.13
N GLY A 163 -11.48 0.04 -7.34
CA GLY A 163 -10.11 -0.44 -7.47
C GLY A 163 -9.26 0.37 -8.43
N ASP A 164 -9.80 1.45 -9.02
CA ASP A 164 -9.08 2.30 -9.97
C ASP A 164 -8.09 3.22 -9.22
N LEU A 165 -6.96 3.51 -9.85
CA LEU A 165 -5.95 4.41 -9.28
C LEU A 165 -6.48 5.85 -9.15
N VAL A 166 -6.35 6.42 -7.95
CA VAL A 166 -6.53 7.85 -7.72
C VAL A 166 -5.22 8.56 -7.98
N VAL A 167 -5.09 9.13 -9.18
CA VAL A 167 -3.91 9.92 -9.58
C VAL A 167 -4.17 11.40 -9.34
N GLU A 168 -3.29 12.03 -8.56
CA GLU A 168 -3.36 13.45 -8.24
C GLU A 168 -2.36 14.28 -9.06
N THR A 169 -2.58 15.59 -9.08
CA THR A 169 -1.66 16.54 -9.72
C THR A 169 -1.05 17.47 -8.69
N GLY A 170 0.25 17.75 -8.86
CA GLY A 170 0.98 18.78 -8.14
C GLY A 170 0.74 20.19 -8.70
N ASP A 171 1.63 21.12 -8.38
CA ASP A 171 1.48 22.53 -8.75
C ASP A 171 1.91 22.80 -10.20
N ASN A 172 2.91 22.07 -10.69
CA ASN A 172 3.40 22.17 -12.06
C ASN A 172 2.73 21.13 -12.98
N HIS A 173 1.46 21.38 -13.31
CA HIS A 173 0.63 20.44 -14.06
C HIS A 173 0.05 21.02 -15.37
N ARG A 174 0.01 20.17 -16.40
CA ARG A 174 -0.75 20.37 -17.64
C ARG A 174 -1.20 19.01 -18.19
N LYS A 175 -2.46 18.91 -18.61
CA LYS A 175 -2.96 17.80 -19.42
C LYS A 175 -2.71 18.07 -20.91
N VAL A 176 -2.32 17.03 -21.63
CA VAL A 176 -2.13 17.05 -23.09
C VAL A 176 -3.00 15.95 -23.70
N TYR A 177 -4.11 16.35 -24.32
CA TYR A 177 -5.02 15.46 -25.03
C TYR A 177 -4.54 15.27 -26.48
N VAL A 178 -4.31 14.01 -26.83
CA VAL A 178 -3.89 13.55 -28.16
C VAL A 178 -4.97 12.66 -28.75
N SER A 179 -5.24 12.83 -30.05
CA SER A 179 -6.27 12.10 -30.79
C SER A 179 -5.74 11.59 -32.12
N GLY A 180 -6.07 10.33 -32.44
CA GLY A 180 -5.84 9.73 -33.76
C GLY A 180 -6.94 10.04 -34.78
N SER A 181 -7.97 10.79 -34.40
CA SER A 181 -9.11 11.10 -35.26
C SER A 181 -8.78 12.11 -36.36
N ASP A 182 -9.53 12.06 -37.47
CA ASP A 182 -9.49 13.09 -38.52
C ASP A 182 -9.90 14.49 -38.02
N GLY A 183 -10.48 14.58 -36.81
CA GLY A 183 -10.89 15.83 -36.17
C GLY A 183 -9.82 16.47 -35.28
N ALA A 184 -8.72 15.77 -35.01
CA ALA A 184 -7.64 16.23 -34.16
C ALA A 184 -6.95 17.47 -34.77
N LEU A 185 -6.56 18.43 -33.92
CA LEU A 185 -6.02 19.70 -34.38
C LEU A 185 -4.60 19.54 -34.91
N THR A 186 -4.41 19.80 -36.19
CA THR A 186 -3.08 19.92 -36.80
C THR A 186 -2.50 21.32 -36.61
N ALA A 187 -1.20 21.48 -36.80
CA ALA A 187 -0.56 22.80 -36.80
C ALA A 187 -1.18 23.74 -37.84
N ALA A 188 -1.64 23.20 -38.98
CA ALA A 188 -2.30 23.97 -40.03
C ALA A 188 -3.69 24.47 -39.59
N ASP A 189 -4.46 23.65 -38.87
CA ASP A 189 -5.77 24.04 -38.34
C ASP A 189 -5.63 25.15 -37.29
N ILE A 190 -4.68 25.01 -36.37
CA ILE A 190 -4.39 26.01 -35.33
C ILE A 190 -3.91 27.31 -35.99
N ALA A 191 -2.97 27.23 -36.92
CA ALA A 191 -2.46 28.41 -37.62
C ALA A 191 -3.57 29.15 -38.40
N ALA A 192 -4.49 28.41 -39.01
CA ALA A 192 -5.65 28.99 -39.69
C ALA A 192 -6.62 29.68 -38.72
N ARG A 193 -6.84 29.11 -37.52
CA ARG A 193 -7.68 29.70 -36.46
C ARG A 193 -7.08 31.00 -35.92
N GLU A 194 -5.77 31.01 -35.67
CA GLU A 194 -5.05 32.15 -35.08
C GLU A 194 -4.58 33.19 -36.10
N GLY A 195 -4.67 32.89 -37.40
CA GLY A 195 -4.20 33.78 -38.47
C GLY A 195 -2.68 33.94 -38.51
N VAL A 196 -1.94 32.91 -38.08
CA VAL A 196 -0.48 32.83 -38.12
C VAL A 196 0.00 31.86 -39.22
N SER A 197 1.31 31.74 -39.44
CA SER A 197 1.83 30.68 -40.31
C SER A 197 1.93 29.36 -39.57
N GLU A 198 1.75 28.24 -40.26
CA GLU A 198 1.87 26.89 -39.69
C GLU A 198 3.17 26.69 -38.90
N GLY A 199 4.32 27.09 -39.45
CA GLY A 199 5.61 27.00 -38.75
C GLY A 199 5.78 27.91 -37.53
N THR A 200 4.77 28.72 -37.18
CA THR A 200 4.72 29.45 -35.90
C THR A 200 4.18 28.57 -34.78
N VAL A 201 3.30 27.62 -35.09
CA VAL A 201 2.72 26.67 -34.14
C VAL A 201 3.77 25.60 -33.84
N THR A 202 4.54 25.84 -32.78
CA THR A 202 5.58 24.94 -32.27
C THR A 202 5.21 24.52 -30.84
N GLY A 203 5.81 23.46 -30.30
CA GLY A 203 5.61 23.08 -28.89
C GLY A 203 5.81 24.24 -27.91
N LYS A 204 6.83 25.07 -28.12
CA LYS A 204 7.06 26.28 -27.31
C LYS A 204 5.94 27.31 -27.44
N TRP A 205 5.37 27.47 -28.63
CA TRP A 205 4.21 28.34 -28.84
C TRP A 205 2.97 27.77 -28.14
N LEU A 206 2.75 26.44 -28.21
CA LEU A 206 1.63 25.76 -27.56
C LEU A 206 1.70 25.81 -26.02
N MET A 207 2.90 25.87 -25.44
CA MET A 207 3.05 26.11 -24.00
C MET A 207 2.40 27.43 -23.57
N ASP A 208 2.50 28.48 -24.39
CA ASP A 208 1.92 29.80 -24.11
C ASP A 208 0.41 29.88 -24.50
N HIS A 209 -0.17 28.83 -25.10
CA HIS A 209 -1.57 28.75 -25.54
C HIS A 209 -2.25 27.48 -24.98
N PRO A 210 -2.60 27.47 -23.68
CA PRO A 210 -3.10 26.29 -22.98
C PRO A 210 -4.44 25.75 -23.48
N GLU A 211 -5.21 26.54 -24.23
CA GLU A 211 -6.46 26.11 -24.85
C GLU A 211 -6.28 24.99 -25.88
N TYR A 212 -5.09 24.83 -26.46
CA TYR A 212 -4.79 23.76 -27.41
C TYR A 212 -4.17 22.56 -26.70
N GLY A 213 -4.79 21.39 -26.88
CA GLY A 213 -4.44 20.16 -26.17
C GLY A 213 -4.84 20.14 -24.70
N GLY A 214 -5.48 21.18 -24.17
CA GLY A 214 -5.89 21.26 -22.76
C GLY A 214 -7.25 20.63 -22.43
N SER A 215 -7.98 20.16 -23.45
CA SER A 215 -9.28 19.48 -23.30
C SER A 215 -9.52 18.53 -24.47
N GLU A 216 -10.41 17.56 -24.30
CA GLU A 216 -10.84 16.61 -25.34
C GLU A 216 -11.28 17.31 -26.65
N ASP A 217 -12.12 18.35 -26.56
CA ASP A 217 -12.60 19.13 -27.72
C ASP A 217 -11.48 19.87 -28.49
N MET A 218 -10.30 20.00 -27.87
CA MET A 218 -9.13 20.69 -28.42
C MET A 218 -7.94 19.73 -28.54
N ALA A 219 -8.21 18.41 -28.59
CA ALA A 219 -7.19 17.40 -28.74
C ALA A 219 -6.33 17.63 -29.98
N LEU A 220 -5.03 17.38 -29.82
CA LEU A 220 -4.01 17.61 -30.84
C LEU A 220 -3.82 16.34 -31.66
N ALA A 221 -3.51 16.51 -32.95
CA ALA A 221 -2.95 15.43 -33.75
C ALA A 221 -1.63 14.95 -33.13
N THR A 222 -1.28 13.67 -33.29
CA THR A 222 -0.15 13.02 -32.59
C THR A 222 1.15 13.80 -32.65
N ASP A 223 1.56 14.25 -33.85
CA ASP A 223 2.81 15.00 -34.02
C ASP A 223 2.80 16.34 -33.26
N VAL A 224 1.69 17.08 -33.32
CA VAL A 224 1.53 18.36 -32.62
C VAL A 224 1.44 18.17 -31.11
N GLY A 225 0.74 17.12 -30.65
CA GLY A 225 0.62 16.76 -29.24
C GLY A 225 1.95 16.39 -28.63
N MET A 226 2.74 15.57 -29.33
CA MET A 226 4.07 15.16 -28.86
C MET A 226 5.08 16.30 -28.92
N ASP A 227 4.96 17.24 -29.87
CA ASP A 227 5.78 18.47 -29.87
C ASP A 227 5.51 19.35 -28.64
N LEU A 228 4.24 19.47 -28.21
CA LEU A 228 3.89 20.14 -26.95
C LEU A 228 4.42 19.37 -25.74
N TRP A 229 4.24 18.06 -25.71
CA TRP A 229 4.71 17.20 -24.62
C TRP A 229 6.22 17.31 -24.39
N ASP A 230 7.03 17.21 -25.45
CA ASP A 230 8.49 17.38 -25.37
C ASP A 230 8.87 18.78 -24.87
N ALA A 231 8.15 19.81 -25.33
CA ALA A 231 8.38 21.18 -24.88
C ALA A 231 8.04 21.39 -23.39
N LEU A 232 7.04 20.69 -22.86
CA LEU A 232 6.68 20.70 -21.44
C LEU A 232 7.69 19.97 -20.58
N LEU A 233 8.21 18.82 -21.05
CA LEU A 233 9.27 18.11 -20.34
C LEU A 233 10.61 18.87 -20.39
N TYR A 234 10.89 19.59 -21.48
CA TYR A 234 12.16 20.31 -21.71
C TYR A 234 11.96 21.78 -22.10
N PRO A 235 11.39 22.63 -21.22
CA PRO A 235 11.09 24.02 -21.57
C PRO A 235 12.34 24.86 -21.85
N SER A 236 13.51 24.43 -21.34
CA SER A 236 14.82 25.05 -21.58
C SER A 236 15.68 24.30 -22.62
N GLY A 237 15.14 23.27 -23.28
CA GLY A 237 15.80 22.54 -24.38
C GLY A 237 16.93 21.60 -23.98
N GLY A 238 16.98 21.13 -22.72
CA GLY A 238 17.97 20.14 -22.30
C GLY A 238 18.01 19.73 -20.83
N THR A 239 17.31 20.43 -19.93
CA THR A 239 17.12 20.01 -18.54
C THR A 239 15.65 19.69 -18.34
N PRO A 240 15.31 18.48 -17.86
CA PRO A 240 13.93 18.14 -17.58
C PRO A 240 13.40 19.00 -16.43
N THR A 241 12.12 19.34 -16.48
CA THR A 241 11.43 19.94 -15.32
C THR A 241 10.77 18.85 -14.49
N ILE A 242 10.79 19.05 -13.17
CA ILE A 242 9.96 18.32 -12.24
C ILE A 242 8.52 18.82 -12.41
N ALA A 243 7.61 17.92 -12.78
CA ALA A 243 6.23 18.27 -13.15
C ALA A 243 5.31 17.05 -13.09
N SER A 244 4.08 17.20 -12.62
CA SER A 244 3.07 16.13 -12.65
C SER A 244 2.19 16.19 -13.91
N HIS A 245 2.77 16.42 -15.09
CA HIS A 245 2.02 16.55 -16.34
C HIS A 245 1.36 15.23 -16.78
N TRP A 246 0.20 15.32 -17.45
CA TRP A 246 -0.56 14.16 -17.92
C TRP A 246 -0.64 14.13 -19.44
N LEU A 247 -0.33 12.98 -20.04
CA LEU A 247 -0.44 12.71 -21.47
C LEU A 247 -1.59 11.73 -21.71
N MET A 248 -2.65 12.20 -22.38
CA MET A 248 -3.91 11.48 -22.55
C MET A 248 -4.11 11.11 -24.03
N PHE A 249 -4.15 9.82 -24.36
CA PHE A 249 -4.41 9.32 -25.71
C PHE A 249 -5.87 8.90 -25.89
N GLU A 250 -6.51 9.31 -26.98
CA GLU A 250 -7.90 8.91 -27.25
C GLU A 250 -8.00 7.41 -27.50
N LYS A 251 -8.95 6.76 -26.83
CA LYS A 251 -9.33 5.35 -27.02
C LYS A 251 -9.81 5.09 -28.46
N GLY A 252 -9.64 3.84 -28.91
CA GLY A 252 -10.04 3.36 -30.24
C GLY A 252 -9.04 3.65 -31.36
N TYR A 253 -7.85 4.14 -31.06
CA TYR A 253 -6.82 4.49 -32.05
C TYR A 253 -5.48 3.81 -31.79
N THR A 254 -4.70 3.67 -32.88
CA THR A 254 -3.30 3.23 -32.86
C THR A 254 -2.39 4.42 -33.13
N TYR A 255 -1.38 4.59 -32.29
CA TYR A 255 -0.43 5.69 -32.35
C TYR A 255 0.96 5.17 -32.77
N GLU A 256 1.34 5.50 -34.00
CA GLU A 256 2.69 5.26 -34.53
C GLU A 256 3.55 6.52 -34.41
N ASN A 257 4.85 6.37 -34.15
CA ASN A 257 5.80 7.48 -34.06
C ASN A 257 5.45 8.49 -32.94
N ALA A 258 4.83 8.03 -31.85
CA ALA A 258 4.59 8.87 -30.67
C ALA A 258 5.89 9.33 -29.99
N GLY A 259 7.03 8.72 -30.36
CA GLY A 259 8.34 9.17 -29.91
C GLY A 259 8.58 8.85 -28.43
N ARG A 260 9.23 9.76 -27.71
CA ARG A 260 9.64 9.52 -26.32
C ARG A 260 8.58 10.04 -25.36
N LEU A 261 7.87 9.13 -24.68
CA LEU A 261 6.84 9.49 -23.71
C LEU A 261 7.45 9.95 -22.38
N ILE A 262 8.49 9.28 -21.90
CA ILE A 262 9.19 9.66 -20.67
C ILE A 262 10.56 10.22 -21.01
N GLY A 263 10.77 11.50 -20.72
CA GLY A 263 12.06 12.17 -20.92
C GLY A 263 13.21 11.52 -20.14
N VAL A 264 14.46 11.74 -20.58
CA VAL A 264 15.66 11.56 -19.76
C VAL A 264 15.52 12.33 -18.46
N ALA A 265 15.71 11.65 -17.32
CA ALA A 265 15.63 12.25 -15.99
C ALA A 265 14.32 13.01 -15.73
N ALA A 266 13.23 12.59 -16.40
CA ALA A 266 11.91 13.13 -16.14
C ALA A 266 11.43 12.65 -14.77
N SER A 267 10.78 13.54 -14.02
CA SER A 267 10.28 13.23 -12.69
C SER A 267 8.90 13.85 -12.49
N GLY A 268 7.97 13.06 -11.94
CA GLY A 268 6.81 13.61 -11.23
C GLY A 268 7.26 14.51 -10.07
N GLU A 269 6.35 15.37 -9.59
CA GLU A 269 6.65 16.31 -8.49
C GLU A 269 6.91 15.61 -7.17
N SER A 270 6.27 14.47 -6.94
CA SER A 270 6.49 13.60 -5.80
C SER A 270 5.89 12.23 -6.10
N PRO A 271 6.05 11.24 -5.20
CA PRO A 271 5.36 9.95 -5.32
C PRO A 271 3.82 10.07 -5.36
N LEU A 272 3.22 11.13 -4.80
CA LEU A 272 1.77 11.39 -4.90
C LEU A 272 1.37 12.12 -6.19
N HIS A 273 2.31 12.81 -6.84
CA HIS A 273 2.06 13.68 -7.99
C HIS A 273 2.89 13.23 -9.20
N PRO A 274 2.61 12.04 -9.75
CA PRO A 274 3.44 11.44 -10.80
C PRO A 274 3.25 12.12 -12.16
N LEU A 275 4.20 11.85 -13.07
CA LEU A 275 3.93 11.93 -14.50
C LEU A 275 2.96 10.81 -14.88
N TYR A 276 1.91 11.14 -15.63
CA TYR A 276 0.84 10.19 -15.95
C TYR A 276 0.67 10.06 -17.45
N VAL A 277 0.68 8.82 -17.95
CA VAL A 277 0.37 8.49 -19.34
C VAL A 277 -0.84 7.57 -19.33
N SER A 278 -1.95 8.04 -19.88
CA SER A 278 -3.23 7.34 -19.83
C SER A 278 -4.09 7.64 -21.05
N SER A 279 -5.36 7.26 -20.99
CA SER A 279 -6.31 7.36 -22.09
C SER A 279 -7.51 8.25 -21.76
N TRP A 280 -8.28 8.60 -22.80
CA TRP A 280 -9.56 9.29 -22.66
C TRP A 280 -10.53 8.86 -23.75
N GLY A 281 -11.82 9.15 -23.58
CA GLY A 281 -12.85 8.82 -24.56
C GLY A 281 -13.33 7.37 -24.46
N GLU A 282 -13.88 6.86 -25.56
CA GLU A 282 -14.60 5.58 -25.61
C GLU A 282 -13.94 4.61 -26.61
N GLY A 283 -14.12 3.31 -26.40
CA GLY A 283 -13.58 2.25 -27.27
C GLY A 283 -12.41 1.50 -26.64
N ASP A 284 -11.65 0.77 -27.46
CA ASP A 284 -10.53 -0.04 -27.00
C ASP A 284 -9.36 0.83 -26.50
N ARG A 285 -8.50 0.28 -25.64
CA ARG A 285 -7.29 0.99 -25.14
C ARG A 285 -6.45 1.55 -26.30
N PRO A 286 -5.84 2.75 -26.16
CA PRO A 286 -4.96 3.30 -27.18
C PRO A 286 -3.73 2.41 -27.37
N VAL A 287 -3.47 2.03 -28.62
CA VAL A 287 -2.37 1.13 -28.98
C VAL A 287 -1.10 1.93 -29.28
N LEU A 288 -0.06 1.76 -28.48
CA LEU A 288 1.24 2.41 -28.64
C LEU A 288 2.25 1.43 -29.24
N THR A 289 2.57 1.59 -30.52
CA THR A 289 3.40 0.61 -31.26
C THR A 289 4.90 0.77 -31.02
N ASP A 290 5.34 1.97 -30.63
CA ASP A 290 6.74 2.24 -30.34
C ASP A 290 7.11 1.78 -28.93
N PRO A 291 8.32 1.22 -28.71
CA PRO A 291 8.76 0.86 -27.37
C PRO A 291 8.87 2.09 -26.46
N ILE A 292 8.27 2.01 -25.28
CA ILE A 292 8.43 3.01 -24.22
C ILE A 292 9.79 2.78 -23.57
N LYS A 293 10.61 3.83 -23.45
CA LYS A 293 11.99 3.71 -22.95
C LYS A 293 12.32 4.73 -21.88
N ILE A 294 12.69 4.22 -20.71
CA ILE A 294 13.29 4.95 -19.58
C ILE A 294 14.75 4.49 -19.49
N TYR A 295 15.67 5.33 -19.98
CA TYR A 295 17.10 4.99 -20.08
C TYR A 295 17.97 6.24 -20.13
N GLN A 296 19.28 6.03 -19.92
CA GLN A 296 20.38 7.01 -19.82
C GLN A 296 20.55 7.63 -18.43
N LEU A 297 19.47 8.11 -17.83
CA LEU A 297 19.40 8.59 -16.45
C LEU A 297 18.10 8.10 -15.83
N GLU A 298 18.09 7.98 -14.51
CA GLU A 298 16.93 7.57 -13.71
C GLU A 298 15.78 8.56 -13.90
N SER A 299 14.58 8.04 -14.16
CA SER A 299 13.32 8.79 -14.12
C SER A 299 12.49 8.32 -12.94
N GLN A 300 11.69 9.21 -12.37
CA GLN A 300 11.00 8.93 -11.09
C GLN A 300 9.53 9.32 -11.12
N ASN A 301 8.70 8.64 -10.32
CA ASN A 301 7.28 8.93 -10.11
C ASN A 301 6.51 8.94 -11.45
N VAL A 302 6.39 7.77 -12.07
CA VAL A 302 5.76 7.59 -13.39
C VAL A 302 4.65 6.56 -13.30
N VAL A 303 3.49 6.89 -13.87
CA VAL A 303 2.34 5.99 -13.95
C VAL A 303 1.92 5.82 -15.41
N PHE A 304 1.83 4.58 -15.86
CA PHE A 304 1.18 4.16 -17.08
C PHE A 304 -0.13 3.46 -16.72
N ASP A 305 -1.24 3.89 -17.32
CA ASP A 305 -2.56 3.40 -16.97
C ASP A 305 -3.46 3.32 -18.20
N ASP A 306 -4.28 2.28 -18.30
CA ASP A 306 -5.31 2.13 -19.34
C ASP A 306 -4.79 2.32 -20.79
N ILE A 307 -3.62 1.74 -21.08
CA ILE A 307 -2.95 1.80 -22.40
C ILE A 307 -2.56 0.40 -22.91
N ALA A 308 -2.32 0.28 -24.21
CA ALA A 308 -1.77 -0.94 -24.81
C ALA A 308 -0.35 -0.72 -25.38
N PRO A 309 0.72 -0.84 -24.57
CA PRO A 309 2.09 -0.56 -25.01
C PRO A 309 2.72 -1.75 -25.76
N GLN A 310 2.25 -2.00 -26.98
CA GLN A 310 2.67 -3.14 -27.82
C GLN A 310 4.14 -3.13 -28.25
N GLY A 311 4.79 -1.96 -28.20
CA GLY A 311 6.25 -1.86 -28.34
C GLY A 311 7.03 -2.38 -27.12
N GLY A 312 6.35 -2.66 -26.00
CA GLY A 312 6.94 -3.00 -24.71
C GLY A 312 7.41 -1.78 -23.92
N ILE A 313 7.82 -2.04 -22.67
CA ILE A 313 8.37 -1.04 -21.75
C ILE A 313 9.78 -1.47 -21.37
N LEU A 314 10.75 -0.59 -21.58
CA LEU A 314 12.13 -0.79 -21.13
C LEU A 314 12.52 0.30 -20.14
N SER A 315 12.70 -0.07 -18.88
CA SER A 315 13.35 0.75 -17.85
C SER A 315 14.73 0.18 -17.51
N LEU A 316 15.77 0.98 -17.65
CA LEU A 316 17.16 0.63 -17.27
C LEU A 316 17.64 1.34 -16.00
N GLY A 317 16.74 2.08 -15.35
CA GLY A 317 16.96 2.77 -14.09
C GLY A 317 15.80 3.73 -13.81
N GLY A 318 15.28 3.70 -12.58
CA GLY A 318 14.20 4.58 -12.17
C GLY A 318 13.71 4.31 -10.76
N GLU A 319 12.71 5.07 -10.34
CA GLU A 319 12.09 4.95 -9.03
C GLU A 319 10.58 5.17 -9.18
N ASN A 320 9.75 4.46 -8.42
CA ASN A 320 8.32 4.68 -8.36
C ASN A 320 7.65 4.61 -9.75
N ILE A 321 7.61 3.42 -10.34
CA ILE A 321 7.00 3.18 -11.65
C ILE A 321 5.79 2.25 -11.50
N ILE A 322 4.61 2.68 -11.96
CA ILE A 322 3.39 1.85 -12.01
C ILE A 322 3.00 1.58 -13.46
N VAL A 323 2.65 0.33 -13.74
CA VAL A 323 1.92 -0.10 -14.93
C VAL A 323 0.61 -0.70 -14.44
N ASN A 324 -0.50 -0.02 -14.70
CA ASN A 324 -1.83 -0.37 -14.24
C ASN A 324 -2.79 -0.55 -15.42
N ASN A 325 -3.78 -1.44 -15.29
CA ASN A 325 -4.89 -1.59 -16.24
C ASN A 325 -4.42 -1.61 -17.72
N SER A 326 -3.28 -2.23 -17.99
CA SER A 326 -2.57 -2.12 -19.26
C SER A 326 -2.46 -3.47 -19.95
N GLN A 327 -2.44 -3.44 -21.29
CA GLN A 327 -2.39 -4.66 -22.08
C GLN A 327 -1.14 -4.71 -22.97
N VAL A 328 -0.28 -5.68 -22.73
CA VAL A 328 0.83 -6.04 -23.61
C VAL A 328 0.50 -7.38 -24.24
N SER A 329 0.17 -7.35 -25.52
CA SER A 329 -0.27 -8.52 -26.27
C SER A 329 0.28 -8.55 -27.69
N ASP A 330 0.21 -9.70 -28.37
CA ASP A 330 0.38 -9.78 -29.84
C ASP A 330 1.56 -8.95 -30.40
N GLY A 331 2.79 -9.32 -30.05
CA GLY A 331 3.95 -8.52 -30.45
C GLY A 331 5.29 -8.99 -29.91
N GLY A 332 6.34 -8.24 -30.28
CA GLY A 332 7.71 -8.43 -29.79
C GLY A 332 8.07 -7.62 -28.54
N GLY A 333 7.13 -6.80 -28.05
CA GLY A 333 7.31 -5.95 -26.87
C GLY A 333 7.26 -6.76 -25.59
N ILE A 334 8.18 -6.50 -24.66
CA ILE A 334 8.18 -7.08 -23.32
C ILE A 334 8.20 -5.95 -22.28
N ILE A 335 7.80 -6.24 -21.05
CA ILE A 335 8.11 -5.37 -19.90
C ILE A 335 9.48 -5.78 -19.37
N ASN A 336 10.42 -4.85 -19.35
CA ASN A 336 11.80 -5.06 -18.91
C ASN A 336 12.20 -3.94 -17.96
N ILE A 337 12.33 -4.26 -16.67
CA ILE A 337 12.60 -3.30 -15.59
C ILE A 337 13.91 -3.66 -14.93
N GLN A 338 14.87 -2.72 -14.87
CA GLN A 338 16.16 -2.96 -14.27
C GLN A 338 16.59 -1.76 -13.43
N ASN A 339 17.33 -2.01 -12.34
CA ASN A 339 17.88 -0.96 -11.48
C ASN A 339 16.77 -0.01 -10.98
N THR A 340 15.65 -0.58 -10.52
CA THR A 340 14.46 0.19 -10.12
C THR A 340 14.11 -0.05 -8.65
N GLU A 341 13.74 1.02 -7.95
CA GLU A 341 13.16 0.95 -6.60
C GLU A 341 11.68 1.31 -6.69
N GLY A 342 10.79 0.41 -6.26
CA GLY A 342 9.34 0.58 -6.38
C GLY A 342 8.86 0.38 -7.82
N PHE A 343 8.47 -0.85 -8.16
CA PHE A 343 7.81 -1.17 -9.42
C PHE A 343 6.51 -1.95 -9.18
N THR A 344 5.41 -1.45 -9.72
CA THR A 344 4.10 -2.11 -9.62
C THR A 344 3.59 -2.47 -11.01
N LEU A 345 3.19 -3.73 -11.16
CA LEU A 345 2.40 -4.23 -12.28
C LEU A 345 1.06 -4.72 -11.72
N ARG A 346 -0.02 -4.01 -12.05
CA ARG A 346 -1.33 -4.26 -11.46
C ARG A 346 -2.45 -4.30 -12.51
N ASP A 347 -3.42 -5.18 -12.30
CA ASP A 347 -4.67 -5.30 -13.07
C ASP A 347 -4.39 -5.31 -14.60
N SER A 348 -3.30 -5.96 -15.01
CA SER A 348 -2.76 -5.87 -16.36
C SER A 348 -2.66 -7.24 -17.04
N ASP A 349 -2.76 -7.20 -18.37
CA ASP A 349 -2.72 -8.38 -19.24
C ASP A 349 -1.40 -8.46 -19.99
N LEU A 350 -0.67 -9.55 -19.79
CA LEU A 350 0.54 -9.89 -20.52
C LEU A 350 0.30 -11.21 -21.26
N SER A 351 -0.14 -11.15 -22.52
CA SER A 351 -0.63 -12.31 -23.25
C SER A 351 -0.01 -12.49 -24.63
N HIS A 352 0.20 -13.74 -25.07
CA HIS A 352 0.64 -14.04 -26.45
C HIS A 352 1.93 -13.32 -26.89
N ILE A 353 2.81 -12.99 -25.94
CA ILE A 353 4.06 -12.27 -26.23
C ILE A 353 5.12 -13.23 -26.78
N LEU A 354 5.72 -12.86 -27.91
CA LEU A 354 6.71 -13.68 -28.63
C LEU A 354 7.99 -12.90 -28.89
N ASN A 355 9.14 -13.56 -28.89
CA ASN A 355 10.40 -12.97 -29.37
C ASN A 355 11.04 -13.89 -30.43
N PRO A 356 10.44 -13.94 -31.63
CA PRO A 356 10.83 -14.90 -32.66
C PRO A 356 12.24 -14.59 -33.19
N ALA A 357 13.12 -15.58 -33.15
CA ALA A 357 14.40 -15.56 -33.87
C ALA A 357 14.61 -16.88 -34.59
N GLN A 358 15.25 -16.85 -35.76
CA GLN A 358 15.43 -18.03 -36.62
C GLN A 358 16.88 -18.21 -37.07
N THR A 359 17.32 -19.46 -37.11
CA THR A 359 18.64 -19.88 -37.62
C THR A 359 18.45 -21.12 -38.51
N ASP A 360 18.91 -21.06 -39.75
CA ASP A 360 18.90 -22.19 -40.71
C ASP A 360 17.54 -22.90 -40.91
N GLY A 361 16.43 -22.15 -40.84
CA GLY A 361 15.06 -22.70 -41.00
C GLY A 361 14.48 -23.31 -39.72
N TYR A 362 15.13 -23.07 -38.58
CA TYR A 362 14.66 -23.45 -37.25
C TYR A 362 14.53 -22.23 -36.35
N TRP A 363 13.59 -22.28 -35.42
CA TRP A 363 13.46 -21.29 -34.36
C TRP A 363 14.64 -21.41 -33.37
N SER A 364 15.11 -20.26 -32.88
CA SER A 364 16.30 -20.15 -32.01
C SER A 364 16.21 -19.01 -30.98
N GLY A 365 15.08 -18.31 -30.89
CA GLY A 365 14.85 -17.19 -29.97
C GLY A 365 14.34 -17.62 -28.59
N GLY A 366 14.25 -16.66 -27.67
CA GLY A 366 13.62 -16.81 -26.37
C GLY A 366 12.95 -15.49 -25.96
N GLY A 367 11.79 -15.56 -25.30
CA GLY A 367 10.97 -14.40 -24.95
C GLY A 367 10.28 -14.56 -23.61
N THR A 368 10.34 -13.53 -22.79
CA THR A 368 9.66 -13.44 -21.49
C THR A 368 8.76 -12.24 -21.50
N ALA A 369 7.54 -12.36 -20.97
CA ALA A 369 6.60 -11.24 -20.92
C ALA A 369 7.06 -10.13 -19.98
N PHE A 370 7.48 -10.49 -18.76
CA PHE A 370 8.06 -9.57 -17.79
C PHE A 370 9.42 -10.05 -17.28
N PHE A 371 10.46 -9.24 -17.50
CA PHE A 371 11.81 -9.45 -16.98
C PHE A 371 12.21 -8.36 -16.00
N SER A 372 12.83 -8.75 -14.87
CA SER A 372 13.42 -7.80 -13.91
C SER A 372 14.74 -8.27 -13.29
N THR A 373 15.63 -7.32 -12.98
CA THR A 373 16.92 -7.55 -12.29
C THR A 373 17.39 -6.30 -11.56
N ASN A 374 18.06 -6.48 -10.42
CA ASN A 374 18.51 -5.41 -9.53
C ASN A 374 17.37 -4.44 -9.20
N THR A 375 16.22 -4.98 -8.79
CA THR A 375 14.99 -4.23 -8.55
C THR A 375 14.43 -4.63 -7.19
N THR A 376 14.00 -3.65 -6.40
CA THR A 376 13.42 -3.87 -5.07
C THR A 376 12.02 -3.24 -4.97
N GLY A 377 11.16 -3.78 -4.10
CA GLY A 377 9.78 -3.31 -3.93
C GLY A 377 8.93 -3.58 -5.17
N ILE A 378 8.88 -4.85 -5.61
CA ILE A 378 8.09 -5.28 -6.76
C ILE A 378 6.71 -5.74 -6.29
N LEU A 379 5.65 -5.09 -6.76
CA LEU A 379 4.27 -5.55 -6.59
C LEU A 379 3.73 -6.10 -7.92
N MET A 380 3.24 -7.34 -7.90
CA MET A 380 2.48 -7.96 -8.97
C MET A 380 1.11 -8.38 -8.44
N GLU A 381 0.06 -7.67 -8.84
CA GLU A 381 -1.27 -7.84 -8.26
C GLU A 381 -2.35 -7.90 -9.35
N GLY A 382 -3.27 -8.86 -9.26
CA GLY A 382 -4.45 -8.89 -10.16
C GLY A 382 -4.16 -9.10 -11.64
N ASN A 383 -2.97 -9.62 -12.01
CA ASN A 383 -2.56 -9.70 -13.41
C ASN A 383 -2.95 -11.03 -14.08
N ILE A 384 -3.18 -10.96 -15.39
CA ILE A 384 -3.32 -12.13 -16.26
C ILE A 384 -2.06 -12.28 -17.11
N ILE A 385 -1.38 -13.42 -16.95
CA ILE A 385 -0.13 -13.72 -17.67
C ILE A 385 -0.32 -15.00 -18.46
N HIS A 386 -0.56 -14.86 -19.77
CA HIS A 386 -1.12 -15.94 -20.58
C HIS A 386 -0.32 -16.27 -21.85
N HIS A 387 -0.11 -17.56 -22.14
CA HIS A 387 0.36 -18.04 -23.45
C HIS A 387 1.65 -17.37 -23.97
N ASN A 388 2.58 -17.06 -23.06
CA ASN A 388 3.79 -16.33 -23.42
C ASN A 388 4.90 -17.26 -23.94
N GLY A 389 5.50 -16.88 -25.07
CA GLY A 389 6.76 -17.43 -25.57
C GLY A 389 6.68 -18.65 -26.50
N TRP A 390 5.49 -19.02 -27.00
CA TRP A 390 5.27 -20.11 -27.97
C TRP A 390 3.93 -19.92 -28.73
N GLU A 391 3.73 -20.64 -29.83
CA GLU A 391 2.50 -20.59 -30.65
C GLU A 391 1.88 -21.98 -30.83
N ASP A 392 0.55 -22.12 -30.87
CA ASP A 392 -0.15 -23.42 -30.88
C ASP A 392 0.22 -24.35 -32.05
N ASP A 393 0.52 -23.80 -33.22
CA ASP A 393 0.84 -24.55 -34.43
C ASP A 393 2.33 -24.91 -34.54
N TYR A 394 3.10 -24.73 -33.45
CA TYR A 394 4.53 -25.05 -33.44
C TYR A 394 4.80 -26.50 -33.82
N LEU A 395 5.91 -26.71 -34.51
CA LEU A 395 6.42 -28.04 -34.82
C LEU A 395 7.45 -28.45 -33.75
N PRO A 396 7.32 -29.65 -33.13
CA PRO A 396 8.26 -30.09 -32.09
C PRO A 396 9.71 -30.21 -32.56
N ASP A 397 9.97 -30.30 -33.86
CA ASP A 397 11.33 -30.29 -34.42
C ASP A 397 11.93 -28.87 -34.55
N GLY A 398 11.17 -27.84 -34.15
CA GLY A 398 11.57 -26.44 -34.18
C GLY A 398 11.57 -25.80 -35.56
N SER A 399 11.02 -26.47 -36.58
CA SER A 399 10.96 -25.95 -37.95
C SER A 399 10.12 -24.66 -38.01
N THR A 400 10.60 -23.66 -38.77
CA THR A 400 9.85 -22.43 -39.08
C THR A 400 8.68 -22.66 -40.04
N GLU A 401 8.37 -23.92 -40.39
CA GLU A 401 7.15 -24.28 -41.14
C GLU A 401 5.89 -24.26 -40.25
N GLY A 402 6.04 -24.26 -38.92
CA GLY A 402 4.98 -23.91 -37.96
C GLY A 402 5.43 -22.78 -37.04
N GLY A 403 4.61 -22.47 -36.04
CA GLY A 403 4.87 -21.40 -35.07
C GLY A 403 6.06 -21.62 -34.14
N VAL A 404 6.34 -20.60 -33.33
CA VAL A 404 7.45 -20.57 -32.36
C VAL A 404 7.27 -21.67 -31.30
N PRO A 405 8.22 -22.61 -31.16
CA PRO A 405 8.14 -23.67 -30.17
C PRO A 405 8.46 -23.13 -28.77
N PRO A 406 8.03 -23.84 -27.71
CA PRO A 406 8.46 -23.54 -26.35
C PRO A 406 9.98 -23.71 -26.21
N THR A 407 10.61 -22.86 -25.40
CA THR A 407 12.04 -22.97 -25.08
C THR A 407 12.29 -22.72 -23.60
N MET A 408 13.38 -23.28 -23.06
CA MET A 408 13.81 -23.06 -21.67
C MET A 408 14.19 -21.61 -21.34
N PHE A 409 14.28 -20.74 -22.35
CA PHE A 409 14.60 -19.33 -22.21
C PHE A 409 13.37 -18.43 -22.35
N SER A 410 12.19 -19.01 -22.55
CA SER A 410 10.93 -18.29 -22.66
C SER A 410 10.04 -18.58 -21.45
N HIS A 411 9.52 -17.54 -20.81
CA HIS A 411 8.81 -17.60 -19.53
C HIS A 411 7.60 -16.65 -19.52
N GLY A 412 6.66 -16.83 -18.60
CA GLY A 412 5.72 -15.76 -18.26
C GLY A 412 6.48 -14.61 -17.64
N VAL A 413 7.04 -14.86 -16.45
CA VAL A 413 7.82 -13.87 -15.69
C VAL A 413 9.18 -14.41 -15.29
N TYR A 414 10.21 -13.56 -15.40
CA TYR A 414 11.56 -13.85 -14.99
C TYR A 414 12.09 -12.72 -14.10
N LEU A 415 12.13 -12.95 -12.79
CA LEU A 415 12.82 -12.08 -11.83
C LEU A 415 14.18 -12.69 -11.50
N GLN A 416 15.26 -11.91 -11.61
CA GLN A 416 16.63 -12.37 -11.35
C GLN A 416 16.92 -12.63 -9.87
N ASN A 417 18.10 -13.20 -9.58
CA ASN A 417 18.48 -13.54 -8.20
C ASN A 417 18.77 -12.32 -7.32
N ASP A 418 18.85 -11.13 -7.90
CA ASP A 418 19.10 -9.86 -7.25
C ASP A 418 17.84 -8.97 -7.17
N THR A 419 16.65 -9.56 -7.29
CA THR A 419 15.39 -8.89 -6.94
C THR A 419 15.02 -9.16 -5.49
N SER A 420 14.48 -8.17 -4.78
CA SER A 420 14.09 -8.29 -3.36
C SER A 420 12.78 -7.56 -3.07
N ASP A 421 12.18 -7.86 -1.92
CA ASP A 421 10.88 -7.33 -1.48
C ASP A 421 9.81 -7.46 -2.58
N VAL A 422 9.65 -8.67 -3.09
CA VAL A 422 8.68 -9.00 -4.14
C VAL A 422 7.41 -9.50 -3.48
N THR A 423 6.26 -8.93 -3.86
CA THR A 423 4.92 -9.44 -3.57
C THR A 423 4.22 -9.82 -4.87
N ALA A 424 3.70 -11.04 -4.94
CA ALA A 424 2.86 -11.51 -6.03
C ALA A 424 1.56 -12.07 -5.46
N ARG A 425 0.44 -11.42 -5.78
CA ARG A 425 -0.89 -11.85 -5.33
C ARG A 425 -1.98 -11.71 -6.36
N ASP A 426 -3.02 -12.53 -6.24
CA ASP A 426 -4.24 -12.45 -7.05
C ASP A 426 -3.99 -12.58 -8.56
N ASN A 427 -2.91 -13.24 -8.98
CA ASN A 427 -2.55 -13.36 -10.39
C ASN A 427 -3.02 -14.70 -10.98
N ILE A 428 -3.45 -14.68 -12.25
CA ILE A 428 -3.67 -15.89 -13.06
C ILE A 428 -2.53 -16.05 -14.07
N ILE A 429 -1.68 -17.04 -13.86
CA ILE A 429 -0.53 -17.34 -14.72
C ILE A 429 -0.75 -18.66 -15.46
N SER A 430 -0.94 -18.59 -16.78
CA SER A 430 -1.29 -19.78 -17.53
C SER A 430 -0.56 -19.96 -18.86
N GLN A 431 -0.36 -21.22 -19.22
CA GLN A 431 0.14 -21.63 -20.54
C GLN A 431 1.46 -20.99 -20.97
N ALA A 432 2.34 -20.60 -20.04
CA ALA A 432 3.67 -20.11 -20.38
C ALA A 432 4.55 -21.22 -21.03
N SER A 433 5.50 -20.81 -21.87
CA SER A 433 6.41 -21.72 -22.59
C SER A 433 7.19 -22.66 -21.67
N SER A 434 8.05 -22.14 -20.77
CA SER A 434 8.86 -22.95 -19.85
C SER A 434 8.41 -22.80 -18.41
N VAL A 435 8.55 -21.62 -17.84
CA VAL A 435 8.18 -21.35 -16.44
C VAL A 435 7.09 -20.30 -16.41
N GLY A 436 6.05 -20.49 -15.60
CA GLY A 436 5.05 -19.47 -15.29
C GLY A 436 5.74 -18.24 -14.68
N VAL A 437 6.29 -18.40 -13.48
CA VAL A 437 7.10 -17.37 -12.82
C VAL A 437 8.39 -17.91 -12.23
N GLN A 438 9.49 -17.17 -12.41
CA GLN A 438 10.75 -17.39 -11.69
C GLN A 438 10.99 -16.29 -10.67
N PHE A 439 10.73 -16.57 -9.39
CA PHE A 439 11.11 -15.75 -8.24
C PHE A 439 12.52 -16.12 -7.79
N ARG A 440 13.54 -15.73 -8.56
CA ARG A 440 14.90 -16.17 -8.25
C ARG A 440 15.43 -15.54 -6.97
N GLY A 441 14.98 -14.34 -6.60
CA GLY A 441 15.29 -13.69 -5.33
C GLY A 441 14.49 -14.20 -4.12
N GLY A 442 13.47 -15.03 -4.29
CA GLY A 442 12.46 -15.26 -3.24
C GLY A 442 11.38 -14.16 -3.25
N ALA A 443 10.24 -14.42 -2.62
CA ALA A 443 9.08 -13.50 -2.65
C ALA A 443 8.05 -13.84 -1.56
N PHE A 444 7.14 -12.91 -1.33
CA PHE A 444 5.84 -13.13 -0.69
C PHE A 444 4.82 -13.43 -1.80
N ILE A 445 4.21 -14.62 -1.79
CA ILE A 445 3.41 -15.17 -2.88
C ILE A 445 2.12 -15.74 -2.28
N GLU A 446 1.00 -15.05 -2.45
CA GLU A 446 -0.31 -15.46 -1.94
C GLU A 446 -1.35 -15.47 -3.04
N ASP A 447 -2.38 -16.31 -2.93
CA ASP A 447 -3.59 -16.19 -3.75
C ASP A 447 -3.34 -16.18 -5.29
N ASN A 448 -2.35 -16.95 -5.79
CA ASN A 448 -2.11 -17.05 -7.24
C ASN A 448 -2.56 -18.40 -7.81
N VAL A 449 -2.98 -18.35 -9.08
CA VAL A 449 -3.36 -19.54 -9.85
C VAL A 449 -2.35 -19.79 -10.97
N PHE A 450 -1.73 -20.97 -10.96
CA PHE A 450 -0.83 -21.42 -12.01
C PHE A 450 -1.44 -22.57 -12.81
N VAL A 451 -1.77 -22.32 -14.09
CA VAL A 451 -2.49 -23.28 -14.92
C VAL A 451 -1.73 -23.68 -16.18
N ASP A 452 -1.50 -24.98 -16.40
CA ASP A 452 -0.96 -25.50 -17.65
C ASP A 452 0.39 -24.88 -18.07
N ASN A 453 1.27 -24.68 -17.10
CA ASN A 453 2.65 -24.27 -17.31
C ASN A 453 3.57 -25.51 -17.38
N ASN A 454 4.69 -25.43 -18.11
CA ASN A 454 5.68 -26.53 -18.16
C ASN A 454 6.40 -26.70 -16.81
N VAL A 455 6.65 -25.57 -16.14
CA VAL A 455 7.02 -25.40 -14.75
C VAL A 455 6.08 -24.33 -14.19
N ALA A 456 5.33 -24.60 -13.13
CA ALA A 456 4.40 -23.59 -12.60
C ALA A 456 5.16 -22.40 -12.01
N VAL A 457 5.99 -22.66 -10.99
CA VAL A 457 6.70 -21.61 -10.28
C VAL A 457 8.02 -22.12 -9.68
N ASN A 458 9.00 -21.22 -9.66
CA ASN A 458 10.34 -21.45 -9.12
C ASN A 458 10.65 -20.40 -8.05
N MET A 459 11.09 -20.84 -6.86
CA MET A 459 11.46 -19.98 -5.73
C MET A 459 12.90 -20.29 -5.31
N MET A 460 13.85 -19.40 -5.61
CA MET A 460 15.29 -19.74 -5.51
C MET A 460 16.03 -19.04 -4.36
N GLY A 461 15.47 -17.97 -3.78
CA GLY A 461 16.05 -17.28 -2.62
C GLY A 461 17.47 -16.75 -2.84
N GLY A 462 17.76 -16.24 -4.03
CA GLY A 462 19.09 -15.71 -4.40
C GLY A 462 20.12 -16.77 -4.77
N ILE A 463 19.88 -18.06 -4.52
CA ILE A 463 20.89 -19.11 -4.66
C ILE A 463 21.16 -19.44 -6.13
N TYR A 464 22.35 -19.06 -6.62
CA TYR A 464 22.77 -19.35 -7.98
C TYR A 464 24.18 -19.92 -8.09
N GLU A 465 24.26 -21.25 -7.92
CA GLU A 465 25.51 -22.02 -7.93
C GLU A 465 26.42 -21.76 -9.13
N SER A 466 25.84 -21.53 -10.32
CA SER A 466 26.63 -21.33 -11.55
C SER A 466 27.32 -19.96 -11.63
N GLN A 467 26.83 -18.97 -10.89
CA GLN A 467 27.47 -17.65 -10.73
C GLN A 467 28.26 -17.54 -9.41
N GLY A 468 28.07 -18.50 -8.50
CA GLY A 468 28.72 -18.54 -7.19
C GLY A 468 28.00 -17.69 -6.14
N ASP A 469 26.77 -17.26 -6.44
CA ASP A 469 25.93 -16.48 -5.52
C ASP A 469 25.39 -17.36 -4.39
N GLY A 470 25.31 -16.78 -3.20
CA GLY A 470 24.77 -17.39 -1.99
C GLY A 470 23.27 -17.13 -1.80
N PRO A 471 22.72 -17.42 -0.61
CA PRO A 471 21.34 -17.11 -0.25
C PRO A 471 21.15 -15.59 -0.02
N ILE A 472 21.35 -14.79 -1.07
CA ILE A 472 21.31 -13.32 -1.01
C ILE A 472 19.88 -12.77 -1.03
N GLY A 473 18.89 -13.61 -1.29
CA GLY A 473 17.51 -13.24 -1.51
C GLY A 473 16.68 -13.20 -0.23
N ASN A 474 15.36 -13.09 -0.38
CA ASN A 474 14.42 -13.12 0.72
C ASN A 474 14.05 -14.55 1.14
N PHE A 475 13.62 -14.71 2.39
CA PHE A 475 12.73 -15.80 2.79
C PHE A 475 11.50 -15.81 1.89
N THR A 476 10.95 -16.99 1.65
CA THR A 476 9.76 -17.14 0.80
C THR A 476 8.55 -17.57 1.62
N PHE A 477 7.45 -16.84 1.45
CA PHE A 477 6.13 -17.19 1.95
C PHE A 477 5.27 -17.52 0.72
N PHE A 478 4.82 -18.76 0.62
CA PHE A 478 4.00 -19.25 -0.49
C PHE A 478 2.73 -19.82 0.11
N THR A 479 1.64 -19.07 0.07
CA THR A 479 0.37 -19.41 0.74
C THR A 479 -0.82 -19.40 -0.21
N ASP A 480 -1.78 -20.29 -0.01
CA ASP A 480 -3.09 -20.26 -0.70
C ASP A 480 -3.02 -20.29 -2.25
N ASN A 481 -1.93 -20.80 -2.81
CA ASN A 481 -1.77 -20.89 -4.26
C ASN A 481 -2.35 -22.19 -4.81
N VAL A 482 -2.93 -22.11 -6.01
CA VAL A 482 -3.38 -23.28 -6.78
C VAL A 482 -2.46 -23.53 -7.96
N VAL A 483 -1.96 -24.76 -8.07
CA VAL A 483 -1.22 -25.25 -9.25
C VAL A 483 -1.98 -26.41 -9.87
N THR A 484 -2.43 -26.26 -11.12
CA THR A 484 -3.17 -27.32 -11.82
C THR A 484 -2.84 -27.41 -13.30
N SER A 485 -2.97 -28.62 -13.86
CA SER A 485 -2.51 -28.99 -15.21
C SER A 485 -1.01 -28.76 -15.44
N GLY A 486 -0.25 -29.82 -15.75
CA GLY A 486 1.10 -29.72 -16.27
C GLY A 486 1.10 -29.69 -17.80
N ALA A 487 1.64 -28.64 -18.42
CA ALA A 487 1.54 -28.39 -19.86
C ALA A 487 1.96 -29.54 -20.79
N HIS A 488 3.13 -30.11 -20.51
CA HIS A 488 3.85 -31.06 -21.34
C HIS A 488 4.08 -30.54 -22.78
N LYS A 489 4.51 -29.29 -22.91
CA LYS A 489 4.94 -28.69 -24.18
C LYS A 489 6.36 -29.19 -24.51
N GLU A 490 6.63 -29.52 -25.78
CA GLU A 490 7.87 -30.20 -26.18
C GLU A 490 8.65 -29.45 -27.25
N TRP A 491 9.97 -29.53 -27.18
CA TRP A 491 10.85 -29.13 -28.26
C TRP A 491 11.98 -30.14 -28.37
N THR A 492 12.04 -30.84 -29.50
CA THR A 492 13.00 -31.93 -29.75
C THR A 492 14.33 -31.44 -30.32
N HIS A 493 14.38 -30.19 -30.80
CA HIS A 493 15.59 -29.55 -31.33
C HIS A 493 16.38 -28.80 -30.25
N GLY A 494 15.76 -28.47 -29.12
CA GLY A 494 16.37 -27.74 -28.02
C GLY A 494 15.87 -28.18 -26.65
N ALA A 495 16.14 -27.38 -25.62
CA ALA A 495 15.70 -27.66 -24.26
C ALA A 495 14.46 -26.83 -23.90
N VAL A 496 13.51 -27.44 -23.19
CA VAL A 496 12.28 -26.80 -22.69
C VAL A 496 12.29 -26.55 -21.18
N GLY A 497 13.31 -27.02 -20.47
CA GLY A 497 13.33 -27.05 -19.01
C GLY A 497 12.47 -28.20 -18.48
N GLY A 498 11.57 -27.92 -17.55
CA GLY A 498 10.56 -28.86 -17.09
C GLY A 498 9.43 -29.05 -18.11
N ARG A 499 8.63 -30.10 -17.93
CA ARG A 499 7.44 -30.37 -18.78
C ARG A 499 6.14 -30.35 -18.00
N THR A 500 6.17 -30.71 -16.72
CA THR A 500 5.00 -30.84 -15.85
C THR A 500 5.42 -30.63 -14.39
N LEU A 501 6.46 -29.81 -14.16
CA LEU A 501 6.95 -29.55 -12.81
C LEU A 501 5.95 -28.58 -12.17
N GLY A 502 5.45 -28.89 -10.98
CA GLY A 502 4.62 -27.93 -10.25
C GLY A 502 5.51 -26.82 -9.69
N VAL A 503 5.99 -27.04 -8.47
CA VAL A 503 6.76 -26.06 -7.71
C VAL A 503 8.21 -26.54 -7.52
N GLU A 504 9.20 -25.68 -7.76
CA GLU A 504 10.59 -25.90 -7.32
C GLU A 504 10.99 -24.86 -6.26
N VAL A 505 11.46 -25.36 -5.10
CA VAL A 505 11.96 -24.54 -3.99
C VAL A 505 13.45 -24.80 -3.77
N LYS A 506 14.26 -23.75 -3.89
CA LYS A 506 15.66 -23.71 -3.41
C LYS A 506 15.90 -22.71 -2.31
N ALA A 507 15.00 -21.75 -2.12
CA ALA A 507 15.10 -20.83 -0.99
C ALA A 507 15.19 -21.63 0.34
N ILE A 508 15.98 -21.11 1.28
CA ILE A 508 16.09 -21.63 2.64
C ILE A 508 14.97 -21.01 3.49
N ASP A 509 14.53 -21.72 4.53
CA ASP A 509 13.53 -21.27 5.49
C ASP A 509 12.22 -20.79 4.84
N THR A 510 11.82 -21.49 3.78
CA THR A 510 10.55 -21.24 3.09
C THR A 510 9.38 -21.76 3.92
N THR A 511 8.28 -21.03 3.91
CA THR A 511 6.99 -21.46 4.44
C THR A 511 6.06 -21.75 3.27
N LEU A 512 5.56 -22.98 3.19
CA LEU A 512 4.53 -23.41 2.25
C LEU A 512 3.25 -23.69 3.07
N LEU A 513 2.23 -22.84 2.91
CA LEU A 513 1.00 -22.88 3.71
C LEU A 513 -0.23 -23.01 2.78
N ASP A 514 -1.14 -23.93 3.06
CA ASP A 514 -2.46 -24.06 2.40
C ASP A 514 -2.46 -24.13 0.85
N ASN A 515 -1.36 -24.57 0.25
CA ASN A 515 -1.25 -24.66 -1.21
C ASN A 515 -1.86 -25.95 -1.76
N ILE A 516 -2.47 -25.87 -2.95
CA ILE A 516 -3.06 -27.03 -3.65
C ILE A 516 -2.31 -27.26 -4.96
N ILE A 517 -1.70 -28.45 -5.12
CA ILE A 517 -1.09 -28.91 -6.36
C ILE A 517 -1.84 -30.14 -6.85
N ALA A 518 -2.72 -29.95 -7.84
CA ALA A 518 -3.69 -30.96 -8.22
C ALA A 518 -3.81 -31.18 -9.73
N HIS A 519 -4.14 -32.42 -10.11
CA HIS A 519 -4.53 -32.79 -11.47
C HIS A 519 -3.51 -32.37 -12.54
N LEU A 520 -2.45 -33.18 -12.70
CA LEU A 520 -1.46 -32.94 -13.78
C LEU A 520 -2.12 -32.92 -15.17
N ALA A 521 -3.20 -33.67 -15.35
CA ALA A 521 -4.03 -33.70 -16.55
C ALA A 521 -5.51 -33.74 -16.17
N ASP A 522 -6.39 -33.38 -17.09
CA ASP A 522 -7.84 -33.59 -16.91
C ASP A 522 -8.14 -35.10 -16.72
N PRO A 523 -8.64 -35.53 -15.54
CA PRO A 523 -8.97 -36.93 -15.28
C PRO A 523 -10.08 -37.46 -16.19
N ASP A 524 -10.94 -36.59 -16.73
CA ASP A 524 -12.02 -36.94 -17.66
C ASP A 524 -11.58 -36.97 -19.13
N ASN A 525 -10.29 -36.72 -19.39
CA ASN A 525 -9.70 -36.73 -20.73
C ASN A 525 -8.59 -37.79 -20.89
N PRO A 526 -8.96 -39.05 -21.23
CA PRO A 526 -8.01 -40.13 -21.45
C PRO A 526 -6.97 -39.85 -22.55
N GLU A 527 -7.29 -38.98 -23.53
CA GLU A 527 -6.38 -38.63 -24.62
C GLU A 527 -5.27 -37.68 -24.13
N GLU A 528 -5.62 -36.69 -23.30
CA GLU A 528 -4.65 -35.80 -22.67
C GLU A 528 -3.72 -36.56 -21.71
N LEU A 529 -4.29 -37.40 -20.85
CA LEU A 529 -3.53 -38.29 -19.95
C LEU A 529 -2.50 -39.11 -20.72
N ALA A 530 -2.90 -39.72 -21.85
CA ALA A 530 -2.00 -40.51 -22.69
C ALA A 530 -0.91 -39.67 -23.38
N ARG A 531 -1.17 -38.39 -23.69
CA ARG A 531 -0.21 -37.46 -24.30
C ARG A 531 0.85 -36.97 -23.30
N LYS A 532 0.48 -36.79 -22.03
CA LYS A 532 1.39 -36.34 -20.96
C LYS A 532 2.26 -37.50 -20.46
N THR A 533 3.29 -37.82 -21.24
CA THR A 533 4.15 -39.01 -21.03
C THR A 533 5.27 -38.83 -20.01
N VAL A 534 5.53 -37.61 -19.54
CA VAL A 534 6.53 -37.30 -18.52
C VAL A 534 5.84 -36.63 -17.34
N THR A 535 6.01 -37.21 -16.15
CA THR A 535 5.60 -36.63 -14.87
C THR A 535 6.84 -36.26 -14.06
N HIS A 536 7.06 -34.95 -13.94
CA HIS A 536 7.98 -34.36 -12.96
C HIS A 536 7.33 -34.26 -11.57
N ASP A 537 8.12 -33.86 -10.58
CA ASP A 537 7.65 -33.65 -9.21
C ASP A 537 6.53 -32.60 -9.18
N ALA A 538 5.51 -32.85 -8.36
CA ALA A 538 4.49 -31.84 -8.04
C ALA A 538 5.12 -30.71 -7.23
N LEU A 539 5.91 -31.09 -6.21
CA LEU A 539 6.67 -30.20 -5.34
C LEU A 539 8.09 -30.75 -5.20
N GLN A 540 9.08 -29.92 -5.53
CA GLN A 540 10.49 -30.25 -5.43
C GLN A 540 11.20 -29.29 -4.47
N ILE A 541 11.48 -29.78 -3.27
CA ILE A 541 12.20 -29.04 -2.23
C ILE A 541 13.68 -29.42 -2.25
N ARG A 542 14.58 -28.44 -2.35
CA ARG A 542 16.04 -28.64 -2.38
C ARG A 542 16.73 -28.34 -1.05
N ASN A 543 16.15 -27.48 -0.23
CA ASN A 543 16.64 -27.08 1.10
C ASN A 543 15.51 -27.22 2.14
N GLU A 544 15.85 -27.25 3.42
CA GLU A 544 14.85 -27.41 4.49
C GLU A 544 13.85 -26.24 4.51
N THR A 545 12.56 -26.56 4.64
CA THR A 545 11.47 -25.60 4.83
C THR A 545 11.19 -25.43 6.32
N VAL A 546 10.67 -24.26 6.71
CA VAL A 546 10.18 -24.06 8.07
C VAL A 546 8.87 -24.81 8.29
N TYR A 547 8.00 -24.78 7.28
CA TYR A 547 6.69 -25.41 7.31
C TYR A 547 6.24 -25.81 5.90
N ASP A 548 5.49 -26.92 5.80
CA ASP A 548 4.90 -27.42 4.56
C ASP A 548 3.67 -28.31 4.82
N ASP A 549 2.50 -27.77 4.54
CA ASP A 549 1.22 -28.50 4.55
C ASP A 549 0.60 -28.66 3.15
N THR A 550 1.31 -28.30 2.08
CA THR A 550 0.87 -28.40 0.67
C THR A 550 0.11 -29.70 0.38
N ILE A 551 -1.07 -29.61 -0.22
CA ILE A 551 -1.86 -30.73 -0.72
C ILE A 551 -1.34 -31.10 -2.12
N ILE A 552 -1.03 -32.38 -2.32
CA ILE A 552 -0.65 -32.91 -3.63
C ILE A 552 -1.62 -34.03 -3.97
N TYR A 553 -2.33 -33.90 -5.09
CA TYR A 553 -3.35 -34.87 -5.49
C TYR A 553 -3.42 -35.09 -7.00
N ASN A 554 -3.50 -36.36 -7.41
CA ASN A 554 -3.63 -36.74 -8.81
C ASN A 554 -2.63 -36.03 -9.77
N TRP A 555 -1.39 -35.79 -9.30
CA TRP A 555 -0.33 -35.23 -10.12
C TRP A 555 0.38 -36.33 -10.93
N ALA A 556 -0.38 -37.02 -11.78
CA ALA A 556 0.10 -38.17 -12.55
C ALA A 556 -0.28 -38.07 -14.04
N GLY A 557 0.67 -38.37 -14.92
CA GLY A 557 0.46 -38.52 -16.36
C GLY A 557 0.38 -39.98 -16.80
N GLY A 558 0.11 -40.23 -18.08
CA GLY A 558 -0.05 -41.58 -18.63
C GLY A 558 1.26 -42.35 -18.91
N GLY A 559 2.42 -41.73 -18.64
CA GLY A 559 3.73 -42.27 -19.01
C GLY A 559 4.67 -42.52 -17.83
N TRP A 560 5.91 -42.04 -17.97
CA TRP A 560 6.95 -42.20 -16.96
C TRP A 560 6.76 -41.20 -15.83
N VAL A 561 6.81 -41.71 -14.59
CA VAL A 561 6.81 -40.92 -13.36
C VAL A 561 8.22 -40.89 -12.79
N SER A 562 8.73 -39.72 -12.45
CA SER A 562 10.02 -39.62 -11.78
C SER A 562 9.99 -40.39 -10.45
N PRO A 563 11.02 -41.19 -10.12
CA PRO A 563 11.04 -42.00 -8.90
C PRO A 563 10.91 -41.19 -7.59
N SER A 564 11.20 -39.89 -7.63
CA SER A 564 11.05 -38.94 -6.52
C SER A 564 9.67 -38.32 -6.43
N SER A 565 8.85 -38.43 -7.47
CA SER A 565 7.59 -37.69 -7.54
C SER A 565 6.54 -38.30 -6.64
N VAL A 566 6.05 -37.46 -5.73
CA VAL A 566 4.82 -37.70 -5.02
C VAL A 566 3.68 -37.26 -5.94
N THR A 567 2.84 -38.21 -6.36
CA THR A 567 1.68 -37.94 -7.20
C THR A 567 0.41 -37.71 -6.38
N ASP A 568 0.44 -38.16 -5.12
CA ASP A 568 -0.61 -38.01 -4.11
C ASP A 568 0.07 -38.15 -2.73
N ASN A 569 -0.14 -37.20 -1.81
CA ASN A 569 0.43 -37.22 -0.47
C ASN A 569 -0.56 -37.65 0.64
N GLY A 570 -1.80 -38.01 0.28
CA GLY A 570 -2.81 -38.55 1.19
C GLY A 570 -3.46 -37.53 2.12
N LYS A 571 -3.31 -36.21 1.84
CA LYS A 571 -3.93 -35.14 2.64
C LYS A 571 -5.39 -34.86 2.26
N VAL A 572 -5.83 -35.28 1.07
CA VAL A 572 -7.22 -35.13 0.62
C VAL A 572 -8.16 -36.05 1.40
N THR A 573 -9.22 -35.49 1.95
CA THR A 573 -10.20 -36.23 2.78
C THR A 573 -11.39 -36.75 1.98
N ASP A 574 -11.88 -36.00 0.99
CA ASP A 574 -12.94 -36.41 0.05
C ASP A 574 -12.38 -36.53 -1.38
N THR A 575 -11.90 -37.71 -1.74
CA THR A 575 -11.33 -37.97 -3.07
C THR A 575 -12.36 -37.92 -4.19
N ASP A 576 -13.64 -38.23 -3.90
CA ASP A 576 -14.71 -38.21 -4.92
C ASP A 576 -15.05 -36.77 -5.31
N LEU A 577 -15.02 -35.84 -4.36
CA LEU A 577 -15.16 -34.40 -4.61
C LEU A 577 -13.91 -33.81 -5.28
N ALA A 578 -12.72 -34.16 -4.79
CA ALA A 578 -11.47 -33.71 -5.39
C ALA A 578 -11.36 -34.12 -6.87
N ASP A 579 -11.71 -35.37 -7.23
CA ASP A 579 -11.74 -35.84 -8.62
C ASP A 579 -12.72 -35.05 -9.53
N GLN A 580 -13.72 -34.39 -8.94
CA GLN A 580 -14.68 -33.54 -9.66
C GLN A 580 -14.25 -32.07 -9.70
N THR A 581 -13.18 -31.69 -9.00
CA THR A 581 -12.74 -30.30 -8.85
C THR A 581 -11.56 -30.05 -9.79
N THR A 582 -11.87 -29.72 -11.04
CA THR A 582 -10.87 -29.50 -12.09
C THR A 582 -11.07 -28.16 -12.78
N ILE A 583 -9.99 -27.57 -13.28
CA ILE A 583 -10.07 -26.29 -13.99
C ILE A 583 -10.95 -26.36 -15.25
N GLN A 584 -11.03 -27.52 -15.90
CA GLN A 584 -11.91 -27.75 -17.07
C GLN A 584 -13.39 -27.75 -16.67
N ARG A 585 -13.72 -28.24 -15.47
CA ARG A 585 -15.11 -28.23 -14.95
C ARG A 585 -15.50 -26.84 -14.49
N PHE A 586 -14.60 -26.13 -13.81
CA PHE A 586 -14.76 -24.71 -13.52
C PHE A 586 -15.00 -23.90 -14.81
N ALA A 587 -14.14 -24.07 -15.82
CA ALA A 587 -14.30 -23.43 -17.13
C ALA A 587 -15.67 -23.73 -17.77
N ALA A 588 -16.10 -24.99 -17.73
CA ALA A 588 -17.39 -25.40 -18.30
C ALA A 588 -18.56 -24.73 -17.58
N GLU A 589 -18.50 -24.62 -16.24
CA GLU A 589 -19.51 -23.96 -15.43
C GLU A 589 -19.59 -22.46 -15.73
N VAL A 590 -18.45 -21.76 -15.68
CA VAL A 590 -18.36 -20.31 -15.96
C VAL A 590 -18.88 -19.98 -17.36
N LEU A 591 -18.48 -20.77 -18.37
CA LEU A 591 -18.87 -20.53 -19.77
C LEU A 591 -20.26 -21.07 -20.10
N GLY A 592 -20.94 -21.74 -19.17
CA GLY A 592 -22.25 -22.35 -19.40
C GLY A 592 -22.25 -23.47 -20.44
N GLN A 593 -21.18 -24.24 -20.52
CA GLN A 593 -20.95 -25.32 -21.49
C GLN A 593 -20.96 -26.70 -20.82
N ASP A 594 -21.22 -27.77 -21.60
CA ASP A 594 -21.11 -29.15 -21.08
C ASP A 594 -19.65 -29.55 -20.79
N LYS A 595 -18.71 -28.95 -21.53
CA LYS A 595 -17.26 -29.09 -21.42
C LYS A 595 -16.61 -27.81 -21.94
N ALA A 596 -15.52 -27.37 -21.33
CA ALA A 596 -14.68 -26.30 -21.84
C ALA A 596 -13.20 -26.62 -21.60
N THR A 597 -12.34 -25.93 -22.33
CA THR A 597 -10.89 -26.02 -22.23
C THR A 597 -10.32 -24.85 -21.43
N ILE A 598 -9.08 -25.01 -20.96
CA ILE A 598 -8.34 -23.92 -20.29
C ILE A 598 -8.15 -22.74 -21.25
N ALA A 599 -7.88 -22.98 -22.53
CA ALA A 599 -7.76 -21.92 -23.53
C ALA A 599 -9.07 -21.15 -23.70
N GLU A 600 -10.22 -21.83 -23.80
CA GLU A 600 -11.53 -21.15 -23.89
C GLU A 600 -11.84 -20.30 -22.65
N LEU A 601 -11.47 -20.75 -21.44
CA LEU A 601 -11.60 -19.92 -20.23
C LEU A 601 -10.71 -18.68 -20.31
N MET A 602 -9.42 -18.84 -20.58
CA MET A 602 -8.47 -17.73 -20.59
C MET A 602 -8.80 -16.68 -21.65
N GLU A 603 -9.21 -17.10 -22.85
CA GLU A 603 -9.63 -16.18 -23.92
C GLU A 603 -10.91 -15.42 -23.55
N ALA A 604 -11.85 -16.06 -22.82
CA ALA A 604 -13.04 -15.36 -22.34
C ALA A 604 -12.72 -14.33 -21.24
N ILE A 605 -11.75 -14.62 -20.36
CA ILE A 605 -11.27 -13.67 -19.35
C ILE A 605 -10.58 -12.48 -20.05
N LEU A 606 -9.63 -12.73 -20.95
CA LEU A 606 -8.89 -11.68 -21.67
C LEU A 606 -9.78 -10.79 -22.57
N ALA A 607 -10.93 -11.30 -22.97
CA ALA A 607 -11.92 -10.57 -23.77
C ALA A 607 -13.00 -9.88 -22.91
N ASP A 608 -12.86 -9.90 -21.58
CA ASP A 608 -13.85 -9.40 -20.61
C ASP A 608 -15.27 -9.98 -20.82
N GLU A 609 -15.36 -11.22 -21.36
CA GLU A 609 -16.64 -11.91 -21.58
C GLU A 609 -17.19 -12.56 -20.29
N VAL A 610 -16.31 -12.81 -19.33
CA VAL A 610 -16.59 -13.36 -18.00
C VAL A 610 -15.82 -12.58 -16.94
N ASP A 611 -16.42 -12.45 -15.77
CA ASP A 611 -15.81 -11.82 -14.60
C ASP A 611 -15.31 -12.94 -13.68
N VAL A 612 -14.03 -13.29 -13.83
CA VAL A 612 -13.37 -14.36 -13.08
C VAL A 612 -12.02 -13.86 -12.59
N THR A 613 -11.81 -13.98 -11.29
CA THR A 613 -10.57 -13.63 -10.60
C THR A 613 -9.76 -14.87 -10.20
N ALA A 614 -8.54 -14.67 -9.69
CA ALA A 614 -7.76 -15.74 -9.08
C ALA A 614 -8.51 -16.34 -7.88
N ASP A 615 -9.10 -15.49 -7.04
CA ASP A 615 -9.89 -15.86 -5.86
C ASP A 615 -11.05 -16.81 -6.19
N ASP A 616 -11.78 -16.57 -7.29
CA ASP A 616 -12.88 -17.43 -7.71
C ASP A 616 -12.41 -18.87 -7.98
N ILE A 617 -11.25 -19.00 -8.63
CA ILE A 617 -10.64 -20.32 -8.92
C ILE A 617 -10.10 -20.92 -7.62
N ILE A 618 -9.41 -20.15 -6.77
CA ILE A 618 -8.85 -20.63 -5.51
C ILE A 618 -9.97 -21.14 -4.60
N ALA A 619 -11.04 -20.37 -4.42
CA ALA A 619 -12.20 -20.77 -3.63
C ALA A 619 -12.86 -22.05 -4.17
N TYR A 620 -12.95 -22.20 -5.49
CA TYR A 620 -13.44 -23.44 -6.12
C TYR A 620 -12.58 -24.66 -5.74
N PHE A 621 -11.25 -24.51 -5.78
CA PHE A 621 -10.32 -25.58 -5.40
C PHE A 621 -10.31 -25.81 -3.89
N GLN A 622 -10.21 -24.78 -3.05
CA GLN A 622 -10.25 -24.92 -1.58
C GLN A 622 -11.51 -25.70 -1.15
N ASN A 623 -12.69 -25.36 -1.68
CA ASN A 623 -13.93 -26.08 -1.42
C ASN A 623 -13.84 -27.57 -1.82
N GLY A 624 -13.34 -27.84 -3.03
CA GLY A 624 -13.24 -29.21 -3.54
C GLY A 624 -12.20 -30.08 -2.84
N PHE A 625 -11.20 -29.46 -2.22
CA PHE A 625 -10.11 -30.11 -1.51
C PHE A 625 -10.28 -30.10 0.01
N GLY A 626 -11.32 -29.44 0.53
CA GLY A 626 -11.61 -29.34 1.96
C GLY A 626 -10.62 -28.47 2.72
N VAL A 627 -10.05 -27.46 2.05
CA VAL A 627 -9.26 -26.39 2.66
C VAL A 627 -10.22 -25.27 3.02
N GLU A 628 -10.15 -24.79 4.27
CA GLU A 628 -10.94 -23.62 4.66
C GLU A 628 -10.31 -22.36 4.08
N ALA A 629 -11.13 -21.43 3.60
CA ALA A 629 -10.63 -20.13 3.17
C ALA A 629 -10.06 -19.37 4.37
N SER A 630 -9.03 -18.56 4.14
CA SER A 630 -8.48 -17.65 5.14
C SER A 630 -9.53 -16.60 5.50
N GLY A 631 -10.25 -16.89 6.58
CA GLY A 631 -11.39 -16.09 6.99
C GLY A 631 -12.63 -16.16 6.09
N ASN A 632 -13.70 -15.51 6.52
CA ASN A 632 -14.97 -15.39 5.80
C ASN A 632 -15.41 -13.92 5.57
N GLY A 633 -14.57 -12.95 5.92
CA GLY A 633 -14.80 -11.52 5.73
C GLY A 633 -15.94 -10.94 6.57
N SER A 634 -16.32 -11.61 7.67
CA SER A 634 -17.41 -11.14 8.54
C SER A 634 -16.91 -10.54 9.86
N ALA A 635 -15.61 -10.64 10.15
CA ALA A 635 -15.04 -9.93 11.28
C ALA A 635 -15.13 -8.41 11.05
N THR A 636 -15.36 -7.67 12.15
CA THR A 636 -15.35 -6.19 12.15
C THR A 636 -14.37 -5.64 13.17
N SER A 637 -13.59 -6.54 13.79
CA SER A 637 -12.61 -6.22 14.81
C SER A 637 -11.41 -7.14 14.63
N HIS A 638 -10.26 -6.50 14.44
CA HIS A 638 -9.02 -7.17 14.07
C HIS A 638 -7.93 -6.80 15.07
N ARG A 639 -7.26 -7.82 15.58
CA ARG A 639 -6.09 -7.69 16.45
C ARG A 639 -4.88 -8.22 15.71
N PHE A 640 -3.84 -7.39 15.60
CA PHE A 640 -2.57 -7.80 15.02
C PHE A 640 -1.82 -8.72 16.00
N ILE A 641 -1.44 -9.89 15.52
CA ILE A 641 -0.74 -10.95 16.26
C ILE A 641 0.36 -11.51 15.34
N PRO A 642 1.64 -11.16 15.57
CA PRO A 642 2.74 -11.67 14.75
C PRO A 642 2.79 -13.20 14.73
N ASN A 643 2.87 -13.79 13.53
CA ASN A 643 2.88 -15.25 13.35
C ASN A 643 4.30 -15.78 13.05
N ALA A 644 4.69 -16.87 13.72
CA ALA A 644 5.99 -17.52 13.55
C ALA A 644 6.22 -18.12 12.14
N LEU A 645 5.14 -18.39 11.41
CA LEU A 645 5.20 -18.89 10.04
C LEU A 645 5.65 -17.82 9.03
N ALA A 646 5.48 -16.53 9.33
CA ALA A 646 5.73 -15.43 8.40
C ALA A 646 6.52 -14.27 9.04
N ASP A 647 6.27 -13.06 8.57
CA ASP A 647 7.04 -11.85 8.82
C ASP A 647 6.64 -11.13 10.12
N GLY A 648 5.38 -11.18 10.55
CA GLY A 648 4.92 -10.51 11.78
C GLY A 648 4.98 -8.98 11.78
N ILE A 649 5.09 -8.35 10.61
CA ILE A 649 5.16 -6.89 10.45
C ILE A 649 4.22 -6.35 9.36
N ARG A 650 3.74 -7.16 8.42
CA ARG A 650 2.96 -6.71 7.27
C ARG A 650 1.48 -6.68 7.58
N TRP A 651 0.85 -5.54 7.28
CA TRP A 651 -0.61 -5.37 7.34
C TRP A 651 -1.31 -6.30 6.37
N ASP A 652 -0.77 -6.43 5.16
CA ASP A 652 -1.36 -7.18 4.06
C ASP A 652 -1.10 -8.69 4.14
N ASN A 653 -0.60 -9.19 5.26
CA ASN A 653 -0.47 -10.63 5.50
C ASN A 653 -1.57 -11.10 6.46
N ARG A 654 -2.52 -11.87 5.92
CA ARG A 654 -3.72 -12.39 6.62
C ARG A 654 -3.37 -13.12 7.93
N ILE A 655 -2.30 -13.91 7.96
CA ILE A 655 -1.97 -14.73 9.14
C ILE A 655 -1.45 -13.93 10.34
N ASN A 656 -1.18 -12.63 10.16
CA ASN A 656 -0.85 -11.71 11.26
C ASN A 656 -2.11 -11.14 11.94
N TRP A 657 -3.31 -11.57 11.56
CA TRP A 657 -4.58 -11.14 12.13
C TRP A 657 -5.27 -12.31 12.83
N ASN A 658 -5.90 -12.03 13.98
CA ASN A 658 -6.54 -13.05 14.82
C ASN A 658 -7.70 -13.83 14.18
N ASN A 659 -8.23 -13.35 13.05
CA ASN A 659 -9.29 -14.01 12.28
C ASN A 659 -8.79 -14.52 10.93
N GLU A 660 -7.50 -14.35 10.63
CA GLU A 660 -6.91 -14.61 9.30
C GLU A 660 -7.59 -13.83 8.17
N GLU A 661 -8.10 -12.64 8.51
CA GLU A 661 -8.77 -11.69 7.61
C GLU A 661 -8.06 -10.35 7.68
N LEU A 662 -7.80 -9.74 6.52
CA LEU A 662 -7.33 -8.36 6.44
C LEU A 662 -8.45 -7.42 6.93
N PRO A 663 -8.12 -6.35 7.68
CA PRO A 663 -9.10 -5.32 8.00
C PRO A 663 -9.60 -4.59 6.74
N ASP A 664 -10.90 -4.37 6.65
CA ASP A 664 -11.59 -3.69 5.55
C ASP A 664 -12.29 -2.39 6.03
N ASN A 665 -13.01 -1.73 5.12
CA ASN A 665 -13.68 -0.48 5.35
C ASN A 665 -14.77 -0.60 6.44
N GLY A 666 -14.69 0.26 7.46
CA GLY A 666 -15.58 0.29 8.62
C GLY A 666 -15.12 -0.56 9.80
N ASP A 667 -13.96 -1.22 9.70
CA ASP A 667 -13.47 -2.10 10.76
C ASP A 667 -12.77 -1.36 11.90
N ARG A 668 -12.62 -2.07 13.02
CA ARG A 668 -11.87 -1.63 14.20
C ARG A 668 -10.57 -2.41 14.30
N VAL A 669 -9.45 -1.69 14.34
CA VAL A 669 -8.12 -2.29 14.37
C VAL A 669 -7.41 -2.00 15.68
N ASP A 670 -6.78 -3.04 16.24
CA ASP A 670 -5.88 -2.98 17.37
C ASP A 670 -4.52 -3.57 16.98
N LEU A 671 -3.48 -2.74 16.91
CA LEU A 671 -2.11 -3.17 16.58
C LEU A 671 -1.40 -3.82 17.75
N GLY A 672 -1.87 -3.61 18.97
CA GLY A 672 -1.33 -4.32 20.13
C GLY A 672 0.10 -4.02 20.53
N GLY A 673 0.61 -2.85 20.19
CA GLY A 673 2.00 -2.50 20.43
C GLY A 673 2.96 -3.04 19.36
N ASN A 674 2.45 -3.67 18.30
CA ASN A 674 3.28 -4.18 17.21
C ASN A 674 3.78 -3.05 16.29
N HIS A 675 4.78 -3.37 15.49
CA HIS A 675 5.34 -2.48 14.48
C HIS A 675 4.88 -2.97 13.12
N VAL A 676 4.03 -2.20 12.44
CA VAL A 676 3.28 -2.67 11.26
C VAL A 676 3.59 -1.81 10.04
N GLN A 677 3.93 -2.46 8.93
CA GLN A 677 4.06 -1.89 7.59
C GLN A 677 2.70 -1.95 6.89
N TYR A 678 2.20 -0.80 6.48
CA TYR A 678 0.92 -0.65 5.78
C TYR A 678 1.14 -0.27 4.32
N GLY A 679 0.50 -1.03 3.44
CA GLY A 679 0.24 -0.70 2.05
C GLY A 679 -1.16 -1.15 1.65
N GLY A 680 -1.88 -0.31 0.92
CA GLY A 680 -3.27 -0.56 0.50
C GLY A 680 -4.15 0.67 0.63
N THR A 681 -5.47 0.51 0.44
CA THR A 681 -6.45 1.57 0.67
C THR A 681 -7.56 1.09 1.59
N THR A 682 -7.71 1.72 2.76
CA THR A 682 -8.68 1.30 3.78
C THR A 682 -9.20 2.50 4.57
N GLN A 683 -10.48 2.50 4.89
CA GLN A 683 -11.16 3.47 5.74
C GLN A 683 -11.69 2.78 7.00
N LEU A 684 -11.02 2.95 8.12
CA LEU A 684 -11.39 2.33 9.39
C LEU A 684 -12.34 3.21 10.21
N ASP A 685 -13.18 2.55 11.02
CA ASP A 685 -13.88 3.22 12.11
C ASP A 685 -12.86 3.61 13.20
N ASP A 686 -12.14 2.64 13.74
CA ASP A 686 -11.23 2.83 14.89
C ASP A 686 -9.83 2.25 14.61
N LEU A 687 -8.80 2.92 15.12
CA LEU A 687 -7.42 2.42 15.15
C LEU A 687 -6.80 2.64 16.53
N ASP A 688 -6.39 1.56 17.20
CA ASP A 688 -5.55 1.61 18.41
C ASP A 688 -4.15 1.07 18.12
N LEU A 689 -3.14 1.92 18.30
CA LEU A 689 -1.73 1.52 18.14
C LEU A 689 -1.23 0.63 19.28
N GLY A 690 -1.86 0.69 20.47
CA GLY A 690 -1.41 -0.05 21.66
C GLY A 690 0.00 0.30 22.14
N GLY A 691 0.50 1.50 21.81
CA GLY A 691 1.89 1.91 22.03
C GLY A 691 2.88 1.46 20.93
N GLY A 692 2.36 0.94 19.82
CA GLY A 692 3.12 0.42 18.69
C GLY A 692 3.44 1.49 17.64
N ALA A 693 3.86 1.00 16.47
CA ALA A 693 4.24 1.85 15.34
C ALA A 693 3.51 1.40 14.07
N LEU A 694 3.02 2.37 13.30
CA LEU A 694 2.45 2.15 11.98
C LEU A 694 3.25 2.94 10.93
N TYR A 695 3.76 2.23 9.93
CA TYR A 695 4.52 2.79 8.82
C TYR A 695 3.67 2.70 7.55
N VAL A 696 3.11 3.83 7.12
CA VAL A 696 2.22 3.93 5.96
C VAL A 696 3.07 4.26 4.74
N ASN A 697 3.32 3.26 3.89
CA ASN A 697 4.28 3.35 2.78
C ASN A 697 3.65 3.54 1.40
N SER A 698 2.42 3.07 1.21
CA SER A 698 1.69 3.13 -0.05
C SER A 698 0.18 3.20 0.18
N GLY A 699 -0.54 3.71 -0.82
CA GLY A 699 -1.97 3.90 -0.77
C GLY A 699 -2.44 4.84 0.35
N LYS A 700 -3.59 4.58 0.95
CA LYS A 700 -4.24 5.47 1.92
C LYS A 700 -4.98 4.73 3.03
N LEU A 701 -4.59 5.02 4.27
CA LEU A 701 -5.35 4.65 5.46
C LEU A 701 -6.09 5.86 6.03
N SER A 702 -7.40 5.72 6.24
CA SER A 702 -8.23 6.73 6.92
C SER A 702 -8.80 6.16 8.21
N VAL A 703 -8.91 6.98 9.26
CA VAL A 703 -9.58 6.65 10.53
C VAL A 703 -10.65 7.70 10.80
N GLU A 704 -11.91 7.29 10.74
CA GLU A 704 -13.07 8.21 10.76
C GLU A 704 -13.64 8.47 12.17
N ASP A 705 -13.45 7.56 13.12
CA ASP A 705 -13.87 7.74 14.51
C ASP A 705 -12.63 7.83 15.42
N THR A 706 -12.29 6.78 16.16
CA THR A 706 -11.30 6.90 17.24
C THR A 706 -9.90 6.46 16.81
N LEU A 707 -8.96 7.42 16.79
CA LEU A 707 -7.52 7.15 16.84
C LEU A 707 -7.01 7.11 18.29
N ALA A 708 -6.42 5.99 18.70
CA ALA A 708 -5.91 5.76 20.03
C ALA A 708 -4.47 5.20 20.03
N SER A 709 -3.81 5.36 21.18
CA SER A 709 -2.62 4.61 21.54
C SER A 709 -2.76 4.23 23.01
N SER A 710 -3.44 3.11 23.26
CA SER A 710 -3.65 2.62 24.62
C SER A 710 -2.32 2.13 25.23
N GLY A 711 -2.16 2.26 26.55
CA GLY A 711 -0.95 1.83 27.25
C GLY A 711 0.21 2.83 27.22
N ASP A 712 0.79 3.09 26.05
CA ASP A 712 2.02 3.89 25.87
C ASP A 712 1.95 4.83 24.64
N ALA A 713 3.01 5.60 24.40
CA ALA A 713 3.15 6.46 23.23
C ALA A 713 3.18 5.64 21.94
N GLY A 714 2.45 6.08 20.92
CA GLY A 714 2.39 5.43 19.60
C GLY A 714 3.11 6.24 18.53
N LEU A 715 3.45 5.59 17.43
CA LEU A 715 4.06 6.21 16.26
C LEU A 715 3.21 5.94 15.02
N ILE A 716 3.01 6.98 14.20
CA ILE A 716 2.59 6.86 12.81
C ILE A 716 3.62 7.60 11.96
N GLN A 717 4.10 6.93 10.93
CA GLN A 717 5.03 7.49 9.96
C GLN A 717 4.46 7.33 8.56
N THR A 718 4.44 8.40 7.76
CA THR A 718 4.14 8.34 6.32
C THR A 718 5.43 8.46 5.53
N ILE A 719 5.60 7.57 4.55
CA ILE A 719 6.78 7.51 3.66
C ILE A 719 6.35 7.29 2.22
N ASN A 720 7.22 7.62 1.27
CA ASN A 720 7.00 7.47 -0.17
C ASN A 720 5.62 8.02 -0.64
N ALA A 721 4.67 7.15 -1.03
CA ALA A 721 3.34 7.53 -1.49
C ALA A 721 2.23 7.29 -0.45
N GLY A 722 2.58 6.81 0.76
CA GLY A 722 1.62 6.46 1.79
C GLY A 722 0.88 7.66 2.37
N GLN A 723 -0.43 7.49 2.59
CA GLN A 723 -1.27 8.53 3.16
C GLN A 723 -1.96 8.08 4.46
N PHE A 724 -1.91 8.92 5.49
CA PHE A 724 -2.64 8.71 6.74
C PHE A 724 -3.60 9.87 7.01
N TRP A 725 -4.89 9.55 7.09
CA TRP A 725 -5.98 10.50 7.32
C TRP A 725 -6.69 10.19 8.64
N THR A 726 -7.02 11.21 9.42
CA THR A 726 -7.68 11.01 10.72
C THR A 726 -8.68 12.11 11.05
N ASP A 727 -9.80 11.77 11.71
CA ASP A 727 -10.74 12.72 12.31
C ASP A 727 -10.23 13.29 13.66
N GLY A 728 -8.92 13.44 13.78
CA GLY A 728 -8.25 14.04 14.93
C GLY A 728 -7.76 13.05 15.97
N TYR A 729 -7.33 13.58 17.10
CA TYR A 729 -6.73 12.79 18.18
C TYR A 729 -7.01 13.43 19.52
N ALA A 730 -7.62 12.68 20.44
CA ALA A 730 -7.95 13.13 21.79
C ALA A 730 -7.28 12.29 22.89
N GLY A 731 -6.35 11.39 22.52
CA GLY A 731 -5.70 10.48 23.44
C GLY A 731 -4.81 11.18 24.48
N ASN A 732 -4.64 10.50 25.62
CA ASN A 732 -3.81 11.01 26.73
C ASN A 732 -2.31 10.73 26.55
N GLN A 733 -1.97 9.70 25.77
CA GLN A 733 -0.59 9.37 25.44
C GLN A 733 -0.05 10.33 24.39
N VAL A 734 1.26 10.34 24.21
CA VAL A 734 1.86 11.10 23.12
C VAL A 734 1.69 10.29 21.84
N LEU A 735 1.06 10.89 20.83
CA LEU A 735 1.09 10.39 19.47
C LEU A 735 2.26 11.04 18.73
N THR A 736 3.23 10.24 18.30
CA THR A 736 4.30 10.69 17.43
C THR A 736 3.85 10.56 15.98
N LEU A 737 3.96 11.65 15.23
CA LEU A 737 3.63 11.74 13.82
C LEU A 737 4.90 12.12 13.07
N GLN A 738 5.36 11.27 12.16
CA GLN A 738 6.51 11.54 11.30
C GLN A 738 6.05 11.56 9.84
N VAL A 739 6.34 12.66 9.15
CA VAL A 739 6.00 12.83 7.74
C VAL A 739 7.32 12.99 6.99
N ASP A 740 7.77 11.89 6.40
CA ASP A 740 9.02 11.80 5.64
C ASP A 740 8.76 11.52 4.14
N GLY A 741 7.50 11.61 3.73
CA GLY A 741 6.99 11.34 2.40
C GLY A 741 5.47 11.20 2.45
N GLY A 742 4.83 11.15 1.28
CA GLY A 742 3.40 10.95 1.16
C GLY A 742 2.59 12.06 1.82
N ARG A 743 1.55 11.70 2.60
CA ARG A 743 0.64 12.67 3.23
C ARG A 743 0.16 12.26 4.62
N PHE A 744 0.28 13.17 5.58
CA PHE A 744 -0.55 13.18 6.78
C PHE A 744 -1.68 14.20 6.63
N ALA A 745 -2.91 13.84 6.98
CA ALA A 745 -4.05 14.75 6.95
C ALA A 745 -4.94 14.66 8.19
N ASN A 746 -5.11 15.78 8.87
CA ASN A 746 -6.08 15.93 9.96
C ASN A 746 -7.38 16.57 9.46
N THR A 747 -8.46 15.81 9.58
CA THR A 747 -9.82 16.22 9.18
C THR A 747 -10.71 16.63 10.35
N GLY A 748 -10.24 16.43 11.59
CA GLY A 748 -10.99 16.73 12.80
C GLY A 748 -10.23 17.57 13.84
N ASP A 749 -10.53 17.32 15.11
CA ASP A 749 -9.98 18.05 16.24
C ASP A 749 -8.84 17.27 16.92
N VAL A 750 -7.60 17.72 16.73
CA VAL A 750 -6.46 17.25 17.52
C VAL A 750 -6.42 18.05 18.83
N THR A 751 -6.70 17.36 19.93
CA THR A 751 -6.71 17.92 21.29
C THR A 751 -5.84 17.16 22.29
N GLY A 752 -5.35 15.97 21.90
CA GLY A 752 -4.40 15.16 22.65
C GLY A 752 -2.98 15.74 22.61
N LYS A 753 -2.01 14.95 23.11
CA LYS A 753 -0.58 15.32 23.05
C LYS A 753 0.07 14.75 21.81
N THR A 754 0.81 15.58 21.08
CA THR A 754 1.49 15.16 19.85
C THR A 754 2.95 15.57 19.81
N LEU A 755 3.75 14.74 19.16
CA LEU A 755 5.06 15.12 18.62
C LEU A 755 4.97 14.96 17.11
N LEU A 756 4.72 16.05 16.39
CA LEU A 756 4.71 16.04 14.93
C LEU A 756 6.06 16.52 14.41
N GLN A 757 6.66 15.74 13.51
CA GLN A 757 7.84 16.12 12.74
C GLN A 757 7.53 15.97 11.25
N ALA A 758 7.65 17.06 10.50
CA ALA A 758 7.56 17.08 9.05
C ALA A 758 8.96 17.34 8.49
N THR A 759 9.47 16.41 7.68
CA THR A 759 10.78 16.50 7.02
C THR A 759 10.62 16.60 5.49
N ASP A 760 9.65 15.87 4.94
CA ASP A 760 9.28 15.87 3.52
C ASP A 760 7.75 15.60 3.38
N GLY A 761 7.25 15.47 2.16
CA GLY A 761 5.86 15.13 1.87
C GLY A 761 4.88 16.24 2.23
N GLN A 762 3.62 15.86 2.48
CA GLN A 762 2.53 16.79 2.77
C GLN A 762 1.98 16.60 4.19
N THR A 763 1.93 17.69 4.96
CA THR A 763 1.31 17.72 6.29
C THR A 763 0.13 18.70 6.28
N LEU A 764 -1.09 18.17 6.13
CA LEU A 764 -2.32 18.94 6.29
C LEU A 764 -2.68 18.99 7.79
N LEU A 765 -2.24 20.06 8.46
CA LEU A 765 -2.51 20.30 9.88
C LEU A 765 -4.01 20.38 10.16
N ALA A 766 -4.78 20.99 9.26
CA ALA A 766 -6.23 21.03 9.36
C ALA A 766 -6.85 21.18 7.97
N THR A 767 -7.92 20.43 7.74
CA THR A 767 -8.85 20.69 6.64
C THR A 767 -10.03 21.57 7.06
N SER A 768 -10.96 21.81 6.14
CA SER A 768 -12.14 22.65 6.37
C SER A 768 -12.97 22.19 7.58
N GLY A 769 -12.96 22.97 8.65
CA GLY A 769 -13.68 22.70 9.91
C GLY A 769 -12.80 22.07 10.99
N ALA A 770 -11.58 21.65 10.65
CA ALA A 770 -10.65 20.96 11.53
C ALA A 770 -9.78 21.93 12.35
N THR A 771 -9.26 21.44 13.48
CA THR A 771 -8.31 22.19 14.32
C THR A 771 -7.16 21.30 14.77
N TYR A 772 -5.93 21.75 14.54
CA TYR A 772 -4.74 21.18 15.15
C TYR A 772 -4.31 21.97 16.38
N LYS A 773 -4.43 21.39 17.58
CA LYS A 773 -3.93 22.04 18.81
C LYS A 773 -2.56 21.48 19.18
N VAL A 774 -1.55 22.35 19.19
CA VAL A 774 -0.27 22.04 19.82
C VAL A 774 -0.43 22.31 21.32
N THR A 775 -0.85 21.28 22.05
CA THR A 775 -1.17 21.39 23.48
C THR A 775 0.09 21.48 24.36
N ASN A 776 -0.10 21.73 25.66
CA ASN A 776 1.02 21.77 26.62
C ASN A 776 1.84 20.46 26.62
N GLY A 777 3.14 20.58 26.35
CA GLY A 777 4.06 19.45 26.22
C GLY A 777 4.12 18.83 24.82
N SER A 778 3.29 19.30 23.89
CA SER A 778 3.32 18.90 22.48
C SER A 778 4.33 19.71 21.68
N GLN A 779 4.83 19.14 20.59
CA GLN A 779 5.81 19.76 19.71
C GLN A 779 5.39 19.60 18.24
N LEU A 780 5.54 20.67 17.48
CA LEU A 780 5.49 20.68 16.02
C LEU A 780 6.88 21.07 15.51
N ILE A 781 7.52 20.19 14.74
CA ILE A 781 8.87 20.37 14.19
C ILE A 781 8.76 20.33 12.67
N ILE A 782 9.29 21.36 12.02
CA ILE A 782 9.43 21.47 10.58
C ILE A 782 10.94 21.45 10.31
N ASP A 783 11.40 20.43 9.61
CA ASP A 783 12.82 20.14 9.42
C ASP A 783 13.21 20.32 7.95
N GLY A 784 13.97 21.37 7.64
CA GLY A 784 14.39 21.69 6.27
C GLY A 784 13.37 22.48 5.45
N SER A 785 13.52 22.41 4.13
CA SER A 785 12.71 23.14 3.16
C SER A 785 11.82 22.31 2.23
N ASP A 786 11.91 20.98 2.32
CA ASP A 786 11.23 20.07 1.37
C ASP A 786 9.78 19.77 1.77
N ALA A 787 9.46 19.76 3.08
CA ALA A 787 8.10 19.50 3.56
C ALA A 787 7.11 20.58 3.11
N ARG A 788 5.91 20.16 2.66
CA ARG A 788 4.75 21.03 2.44
C ARG A 788 3.82 20.94 3.65
N ILE A 789 3.62 22.02 4.39
CA ILE A 789 2.86 22.00 5.64
C ILE A 789 1.85 23.15 5.72
N GLY A 790 0.66 22.86 6.23
CA GLY A 790 -0.35 23.87 6.49
C GLY A 790 -1.77 23.37 6.25
N PHE A 791 -2.50 24.01 5.33
CA PHE A 791 -3.95 23.87 5.24
C PHE A 791 -4.41 23.58 3.81
N ASP A 792 -5.34 22.63 3.69
CA ASP A 792 -6.11 22.45 2.46
C ASP A 792 -7.47 21.78 2.75
N GLY A 793 -8.44 21.84 1.83
CA GLY A 793 -9.74 21.22 2.05
C GLY A 793 -10.69 21.35 0.86
N ALA A 794 -11.75 20.53 0.86
CA ALA A 794 -12.77 20.52 -0.21
C ALA A 794 -13.69 21.77 -0.22
N SER A 795 -13.66 22.60 0.83
CA SER A 795 -14.62 23.70 1.00
C SER A 795 -14.05 24.87 1.80
N SER A 796 -14.72 26.03 1.75
CA SER A 796 -14.21 27.27 2.31
C SER A 796 -14.44 27.46 3.82
N GLY A 797 -14.42 26.38 4.59
CA GLY A 797 -14.50 26.43 6.05
C GLY A 797 -13.19 26.90 6.68
N ASP A 798 -13.23 27.19 7.98
CA ASP A 798 -12.03 27.57 8.72
C ASP A 798 -11.13 26.34 8.93
N ALA A 799 -9.83 26.48 8.76
CA ALA A 799 -8.82 25.47 9.10
C ALA A 799 -7.81 26.09 10.07
N LYS A 800 -7.54 25.44 11.22
CA LYS A 800 -6.90 26.13 12.36
C LYS A 800 -5.69 25.40 12.91
N LEU A 801 -4.61 26.14 13.13
CA LEU A 801 -3.50 25.76 14.01
C LEU A 801 -3.57 26.59 15.30
N GLN A 802 -3.63 25.95 16.45
CA GLN A 802 -3.71 26.61 17.74
C GLN A 802 -2.59 26.15 18.67
N MET A 803 -1.65 27.04 18.95
CA MET A 803 -0.65 26.82 19.98
C MET A 803 -1.26 27.11 21.36
N GLN A 804 -0.72 26.46 22.39
CA GLN A 804 -1.07 26.71 23.79
C GLN A 804 0.19 26.91 24.63
N ASN A 805 0.08 27.66 25.72
CA ASN A 805 1.18 27.77 26.69
C ASN A 805 1.78 26.40 27.05
N GLY A 806 3.11 26.32 26.97
CA GLY A 806 3.89 25.09 27.18
C GLY A 806 4.07 24.22 25.93
N SER A 807 3.52 24.61 24.78
CA SER A 807 3.81 23.98 23.49
C SER A 807 5.09 24.51 22.86
N THR A 808 5.61 23.80 21.84
CA THR A 808 6.75 24.26 21.04
C THR A 808 6.48 24.09 19.55
N LEU A 809 6.72 25.16 18.76
CA LEU A 809 6.85 25.12 17.31
C LEU A 809 8.33 25.32 16.97
N THR A 810 8.92 24.43 16.17
CA THR A 810 10.33 24.51 15.76
C THR A 810 10.43 24.55 14.24
N PHE A 811 11.12 25.54 13.71
CA PHE A 811 11.62 25.54 12.33
C PHE A 811 13.11 25.26 12.38
N LYS A 812 13.57 24.20 11.70
CA LYS A 812 14.99 23.95 11.48
C LYS A 812 15.33 24.23 10.03
N GLY A 813 16.36 25.04 9.81
CA GLY A 813 16.79 25.42 8.48
C GLY A 813 17.86 24.48 7.95
N ASP A 814 17.80 24.20 6.65
CA ASP A 814 18.82 23.48 5.90
C ASP A 814 19.60 24.44 4.97
N ALA A 815 20.26 23.91 3.94
CA ALA A 815 21.00 24.71 2.99
C ALA A 815 20.11 25.61 2.10
N ASP A 816 18.90 25.16 1.82
CA ASP A 816 17.97 25.79 0.88
C ASP A 816 16.95 26.70 1.59
N GLY A 817 16.70 26.47 2.88
CA GLY A 817 16.00 27.40 3.75
C GLY A 817 15.09 26.71 4.74
N PHE A 818 13.80 27.07 4.69
CA PHE A 818 12.76 26.63 5.60
C PHE A 818 11.46 26.41 4.83
N SER A 819 10.69 25.41 5.22
CA SER A 819 9.29 25.30 4.80
C SER A 819 8.41 26.36 5.46
N THR A 820 7.32 26.72 4.78
CA THR A 820 6.33 27.70 5.27
C THR A 820 5.06 26.97 5.72
N ILE A 821 4.46 27.41 6.83
CA ILE A 821 3.07 27.04 7.17
C ILE A 821 2.13 27.96 6.38
N GLU A 822 1.42 27.40 5.40
CA GLU A 822 0.53 28.16 4.52
C GLU A 822 -0.66 27.33 3.98
N GLU A 823 -1.57 28.00 3.29
CA GLU A 823 -2.54 27.32 2.42
C GLU A 823 -1.83 26.82 1.16
N PHE A 824 -2.00 25.55 0.82
CA PHE A 824 -1.41 24.99 -0.39
C PHE A 824 -2.35 24.00 -1.06
N ARG A 825 -2.15 23.79 -2.37
CA ARG A 825 -2.89 22.77 -3.11
C ARG A 825 -2.27 21.40 -2.82
N SER A 826 -2.99 20.56 -2.08
CA SER A 826 -2.52 19.21 -1.76
C SER A 826 -2.56 18.27 -2.97
N GLY A 827 -3.51 18.45 -3.87
CA GLY A 827 -3.83 17.52 -4.97
C GLY A 827 -5.01 16.58 -4.65
N ALA A 828 -5.34 16.41 -3.36
CA ALA A 828 -6.44 15.55 -2.88
C ALA A 828 -7.83 15.98 -3.37
N TRP A 829 -7.95 17.24 -3.79
CA TRP A 829 -9.15 17.79 -4.38
C TRP A 829 -8.81 18.45 -5.71
N ASP A 830 -9.65 18.24 -6.73
CA ASP A 830 -9.49 18.87 -8.04
C ASP A 830 -9.90 20.35 -7.97
N GLN A 831 -8.97 21.18 -7.49
CA GLN A 831 -9.15 22.62 -7.27
C GLN A 831 -7.92 23.42 -7.68
N ALA A 832 -8.12 24.69 -8.07
CA ALA A 832 -7.04 25.57 -8.55
C ALA A 832 -6.11 26.08 -7.42
N GLY A 833 -6.52 25.92 -6.17
CA GLY A 833 -5.82 26.35 -4.96
C GLY A 833 -6.67 26.02 -3.75
N SER A 834 -6.15 26.22 -2.55
CA SER A 834 -6.92 25.91 -1.35
C SER A 834 -8.10 26.89 -1.15
N PRO A 835 -9.31 26.40 -0.87
CA PRO A 835 -10.48 27.24 -0.62
C PRO A 835 -10.67 27.59 0.87
N VAL A 836 -9.95 26.92 1.77
CA VAL A 836 -10.10 27.06 3.22
C VAL A 836 -9.72 28.47 3.68
N LYS A 837 -10.11 28.81 4.91
CA LYS A 837 -9.63 30.02 5.59
C LYS A 837 -8.70 29.62 6.72
N SER A 838 -7.41 29.76 6.49
CA SER A 838 -6.40 29.39 7.47
C SER A 838 -6.35 30.38 8.64
N SER A 839 -6.15 29.86 9.85
CA SER A 839 -5.82 30.70 11.00
C SER A 839 -4.78 30.04 11.89
N VAL A 840 -3.84 30.87 12.38
CA VAL A 840 -2.81 30.45 13.32
C VAL A 840 -2.93 31.29 14.58
N THR A 841 -3.12 30.63 15.72
CA THR A 841 -3.03 31.29 17.03
C THR A 841 -1.67 30.99 17.67
N LEU A 842 -0.86 32.05 17.83
CA LEU A 842 0.45 32.01 18.47
C LEU A 842 0.31 32.04 19.99
N ASP A 843 1.04 31.14 20.64
CA ASP A 843 1.21 30.98 22.09
C ASP A 843 2.48 30.11 22.33
N GLY A 844 2.92 29.91 23.56
CA GLY A 844 4.02 28.99 23.85
C GLY A 844 5.38 29.41 23.25
N THR A 845 6.22 28.43 22.90
CA THR A 845 7.60 28.70 22.42
C THR A 845 7.74 28.51 20.91
N LEU A 846 8.31 29.50 20.22
CA LEU A 846 8.85 29.35 18.86
C LEU A 846 10.37 29.14 18.93
N ARG A 847 10.87 28.11 18.27
CA ARG A 847 12.29 27.80 18.10
C ARG A 847 12.68 27.93 16.64
N ILE A 848 13.78 28.63 16.39
CA ILE A 848 14.43 28.72 15.10
C ILE A 848 15.80 28.06 15.25
N ASP A 849 15.98 26.90 14.64
CA ASP A 849 17.24 26.16 14.64
C ASP A 849 18.01 26.43 13.34
N LEU A 850 19.16 27.08 13.47
CA LEU A 850 20.07 27.45 12.39
C LEU A 850 21.35 26.60 12.43
N SER A 851 21.36 25.48 13.19
CA SER A 851 22.56 24.67 13.37
C SER A 851 23.09 24.11 12.05
N ASP A 852 22.17 23.74 11.15
CA ASP A 852 22.47 23.17 9.83
C ASP A 852 22.19 24.16 8.68
N TYR A 853 21.75 25.39 9.00
CA TYR A 853 21.47 26.43 8.02
C TYR A 853 22.75 27.06 7.46
N ASP A 854 22.96 26.99 6.15
CA ASP A 854 24.10 27.62 5.47
C ASP A 854 23.74 28.56 4.31
N GLY A 855 22.44 28.78 4.05
CA GLY A 855 21.91 29.64 2.98
C GLY A 855 22.28 31.14 3.08
N GLY A 856 22.93 31.57 4.17
CA GLY A 856 23.51 32.91 4.31
C GLY A 856 22.49 33.99 4.68
N ALA A 857 22.68 35.22 4.18
CA ALA A 857 21.74 36.31 4.45
C ALA A 857 20.55 36.24 3.48
N GLY A 858 19.33 36.33 4.02
CA GLY A 858 18.09 36.16 3.27
C GLY A 858 16.86 36.52 4.11
N SER A 859 15.69 36.53 3.49
CA SER A 859 14.40 36.72 4.16
C SER A 859 13.56 35.48 3.89
N HIS A 860 13.05 34.86 4.93
CA HIS A 860 12.28 33.62 4.88
C HIS A 860 10.91 33.84 5.50
N THR A 861 9.85 33.50 4.79
CA THR A 861 8.51 33.44 5.39
C THR A 861 8.38 32.10 6.12
N LEU A 862 7.95 32.12 7.38
CA LEU A 862 7.76 30.90 8.17
C LEU A 862 6.28 30.56 8.31
N ILE A 863 5.43 31.59 8.37
CA ILE A 863 3.97 31.45 8.45
C ILE A 863 3.34 32.52 7.55
N ALA A 864 2.39 32.11 6.70
CA ALA A 864 1.55 33.00 5.90
C ALA A 864 0.12 32.44 5.87
N VAL A 865 -0.82 33.14 6.50
CA VAL A 865 -2.20 32.67 6.68
C VAL A 865 -3.22 33.80 6.54
N ASP A 866 -4.49 33.44 6.49
CA ASP A 866 -5.62 34.39 6.40
C ASP A 866 -5.86 35.17 7.70
N GLU A 867 -5.56 34.57 8.87
CA GLU A 867 -5.69 35.22 10.18
C GLU A 867 -4.59 34.76 11.16
N LEU A 868 -3.75 35.69 11.61
CA LEU A 868 -2.72 35.46 12.63
C LEU A 868 -3.13 36.12 13.95
N LEU A 869 -3.33 35.29 14.98
CA LEU A 869 -3.79 35.71 16.31
C LEU A 869 -2.76 35.39 17.39
N GLY A 870 -2.95 35.96 18.59
CA GLY A 870 -2.17 35.62 19.77
C GLY A 870 -0.76 36.22 19.80
N GLN A 871 0.05 35.81 20.78
CA GLN A 871 1.43 36.26 20.97
C GLN A 871 2.26 35.10 21.55
N LEU A 872 3.50 34.96 21.10
CA LEU A 872 4.43 33.95 21.60
C LEU A 872 4.86 34.26 23.04
N ASP A 873 4.94 33.25 23.90
CA ASP A 873 5.52 33.38 25.24
C ASP A 873 7.05 33.54 25.17
N LYS A 874 7.67 32.84 24.21
CA LYS A 874 9.12 32.77 24.07
C LYS A 874 9.56 32.53 22.64
N ILE A 875 10.68 33.14 22.27
CA ILE A 875 11.41 32.87 21.02
C ILE A 875 12.83 32.43 21.37
N GLU A 876 13.30 31.37 20.72
CA GLU A 876 14.65 30.84 20.88
C GLU A 876 15.34 30.70 19.52
N PHE A 877 16.57 31.20 19.42
CA PHE A 877 17.46 30.93 18.29
C PHE A 877 18.52 29.91 18.73
N ILE A 878 18.63 28.81 18.00
CA ILE A 878 19.61 27.74 18.19
C ILE A 878 20.57 27.79 16.99
N GLY A 879 21.86 27.50 17.21
CA GLY A 879 22.83 27.43 16.11
C GLY A 879 23.25 28.76 15.47
N LEU A 880 22.70 29.91 15.88
CA LEU A 880 23.04 31.22 15.29
C LEU A 880 24.54 31.54 15.46
N GLY A 881 25.29 31.49 14.36
CA GLY A 881 26.72 31.76 14.34
C GLY A 881 27.07 33.24 14.52
N ASN A 882 28.29 33.54 14.99
CA ASN A 882 28.78 34.91 15.23
C ASN A 882 28.92 35.80 13.97
N GLY A 883 28.56 35.29 12.80
CA GLY A 883 28.63 36.00 11.51
C GLY A 883 27.27 36.40 10.94
N LEU A 884 26.18 35.99 11.60
CA LEU A 884 24.80 36.26 11.19
C LEU A 884 24.04 36.91 12.35
N ASP A 885 23.13 37.81 12.04
CA ASP A 885 22.09 38.28 12.96
C ASP A 885 20.74 37.80 12.41
N ALA A 886 19.81 37.48 13.30
CA ALA A 886 18.47 37.02 12.98
C ALA A 886 17.43 38.00 13.54
N ASP A 887 16.45 38.39 12.74
CA ASP A 887 15.36 39.26 13.12
C ASP A 887 14.02 38.60 12.76
N LEU A 888 13.24 38.26 13.79
CA LEU A 888 11.94 37.65 13.61
C LEU A 888 10.85 38.72 13.65
N VAL A 889 10.12 38.89 12.56
CA VAL A 889 9.01 39.83 12.43
C VAL A 889 7.68 39.07 12.51
N VAL A 890 6.87 39.39 13.52
CA VAL A 890 5.48 38.94 13.62
C VAL A 890 4.57 40.09 13.21
N ASP A 891 3.93 39.97 12.04
CA ASP A 891 3.09 41.02 11.47
C ASP A 891 1.61 40.60 11.45
N HIS A 892 0.83 41.16 12.38
CA HIS A 892 -0.63 40.94 12.45
C HIS A 892 -1.42 41.79 11.45
N ALA A 893 -0.77 42.70 10.71
CA ALA A 893 -1.43 43.48 9.67
C ALA A 893 -1.40 42.77 8.31
N THR A 894 -0.39 41.93 8.08
CA THR A 894 -0.29 41.07 6.88
C THR A 894 -0.45 39.59 7.18
N ASP A 895 -0.68 39.22 8.44
CA ASP A 895 -0.90 37.84 8.90
C ASP A 895 0.29 36.90 8.57
N THR A 896 1.50 37.40 8.79
CA THR A 896 2.76 36.68 8.47
C THR A 896 3.76 36.65 9.63
N VAL A 897 4.53 35.56 9.72
CA VAL A 897 5.76 35.48 10.52
C VAL A 897 6.95 35.32 9.58
N ARG A 898 7.92 36.21 9.68
CA ARG A 898 9.08 36.29 8.76
C ARG A 898 10.39 36.30 9.55
N LEU A 899 11.38 35.58 9.05
CA LEU A 899 12.74 35.55 9.56
C LEU A 899 13.68 36.26 8.58
N ASP A 900 14.26 37.37 9.01
CA ASP A 900 15.33 38.06 8.30
C ASP A 900 16.68 37.63 8.87
N ILE A 901 17.53 37.07 8.01
CA ILE A 901 18.91 36.72 8.33
C ILE A 901 19.82 37.72 7.62
N SER A 902 20.70 38.37 8.38
CA SER A 902 21.64 39.37 7.85
C SER A 902 23.06 39.08 8.32
N SER A 903 24.06 39.66 7.63
CA SER A 903 25.44 39.59 8.11
C SER A 903 25.58 40.33 9.44
N GLY A 904 26.11 39.67 10.46
CA GLY A 904 25.95 40.12 11.84
C GLY A 904 27.01 39.62 12.81
N SER A 905 26.68 39.71 14.09
CA SER A 905 27.54 39.36 15.23
C SER A 905 26.98 38.22 16.11
N GLY A 906 25.89 37.57 15.69
CA GLY A 906 25.22 36.52 16.45
C GLY A 906 24.05 37.02 17.31
N GLN A 907 23.39 38.12 16.92
CA GLN A 907 22.26 38.70 17.66
C GLN A 907 20.93 38.22 17.09
N GLY A 908 20.01 37.83 17.99
CA GLY A 908 18.61 37.59 17.68
C GLY A 908 17.74 38.75 18.17
N VAL A 909 16.88 39.29 17.29
CA VAL A 909 15.91 40.35 17.59
C VAL A 909 14.50 39.87 17.21
N THR A 910 13.49 40.47 17.81
CA THR A 910 12.08 40.22 17.47
C THR A 910 11.34 41.54 17.40
N ASP A 911 10.64 41.76 16.29
CA ASP A 911 9.76 42.89 16.05
C ASP A 911 8.31 42.42 15.91
N ILE A 912 7.39 43.10 16.60
CA ILE A 912 5.94 42.81 16.54
C ILE A 912 5.24 44.03 15.92
N ILE A 913 4.50 43.80 14.84
CA ILE A 913 3.72 44.82 14.14
C ILE A 913 2.24 44.57 14.41
N ASP A 914 1.66 45.39 15.28
CA ASP A 914 0.23 45.32 15.64
C ASP A 914 -0.63 46.24 14.77
N ASN A 915 -1.88 45.83 14.52
CA ASN A 915 -2.91 46.62 13.83
C ASN A 915 -3.40 47.88 14.61
N VAL A 916 -2.72 48.29 15.69
CA VAL A 916 -3.15 49.42 16.53
C VAL A 916 -2.43 50.70 16.09
N ALA A 917 -3.15 51.56 15.36
CA ALA A 917 -2.80 52.97 15.26
C ALA A 917 -2.57 53.54 16.68
N PRO A 918 -1.46 54.27 16.96
CA PRO A 918 -1.18 54.74 18.30
C PRO A 918 -2.34 55.62 18.77
N ALA A 919 -3.01 55.19 19.84
CA ALA A 919 -4.04 55.98 20.47
C ALA A 919 -3.41 57.32 20.90
N VAL A 920 -3.74 58.39 20.15
CA VAL A 920 -3.40 59.76 20.52
C VAL A 920 -4.18 60.10 21.79
N GLY A 921 -3.57 59.86 22.94
CA GLY A 921 -3.98 60.45 24.21
C GLY A 921 -3.80 61.97 24.16
N PRO A 922 -4.68 62.76 24.79
CA PRO A 922 -4.64 64.21 24.65
C PRO A 922 -3.36 64.79 25.27
N VAL A 923 -2.74 65.70 24.53
CA VAL A 923 -1.65 66.58 24.98
C VAL A 923 -2.11 67.34 26.22
N VAL A 924 -1.49 67.09 27.37
CA VAL A 924 -1.49 68.01 28.50
C VAL A 924 -0.25 68.89 28.36
N SER A 925 -0.48 70.14 27.93
CA SER A 925 0.54 71.19 27.94
C SER A 925 0.73 71.73 29.35
N ASP A 926 1.98 71.77 29.76
CA ASP A 926 2.55 72.36 30.96
C ASP A 926 1.99 73.77 31.30
N LEU A 927 1.71 73.99 32.58
CA LEU A 927 1.66 75.30 33.24
C LEU A 927 2.21 75.13 34.67
N THR A 928 3.53 75.24 34.79
CA THR A 928 4.29 76.09 35.72
C THR A 928 3.74 76.38 37.12
N ASP A 929 4.65 76.19 38.09
CA ASP A 929 4.79 76.86 39.38
C ASP A 929 3.67 76.68 40.44
N ASP A 930 3.95 75.91 41.49
CA ASP A 930 4.23 76.47 42.83
C ASP A 930 4.41 75.36 43.90
N ILE A 931 5.57 75.41 44.58
CA ILE A 931 5.83 75.18 46.02
C ILE A 931 5.10 74.02 46.77
N GLY A 932 5.89 73.10 47.34
CA GLY A 932 5.55 72.48 48.64
C GLY A 932 5.93 71.01 48.82
N LEU A 933 7.06 70.75 49.47
CA LEU A 933 7.37 69.49 50.19
C LEU A 933 6.33 69.26 51.34
N PRO A 934 6.43 68.18 52.15
CA PRO A 934 6.18 66.75 51.91
C PRO A 934 5.17 66.18 52.96
N THR A 935 4.73 64.91 52.85
CA THR A 935 4.45 63.94 53.95
C THR A 935 3.88 62.65 53.33
N GLU A 936 4.52 61.49 53.48
CA GLU A 936 4.39 60.52 54.58
C GLU A 936 2.98 59.89 54.72
N ASP A 937 2.98 58.55 54.65
CA ASP A 937 1.98 57.57 55.13
C ASP A 937 1.04 56.81 54.15
N GLN A 938 1.05 55.48 54.41
CA GLN A 938 0.08 54.39 54.10
C GLN A 938 0.32 53.66 52.77
N VAL A 939 1.03 52.52 52.68
CA VAL A 939 0.97 51.19 53.34
C VAL A 939 -0.27 50.34 52.96
N TRP A 940 0.03 49.10 52.53
CA TRP A 940 -0.81 47.90 52.30
C TRP A 940 -1.58 47.85 50.97
N LEU A 941 -1.85 46.70 50.33
CA LEU A 941 -1.25 45.36 50.14
C LEU A 941 -2.31 44.59 49.32
N LEU A 942 -1.87 43.72 48.40
CA LEU A 942 -2.60 42.55 47.86
C LEU A 942 -3.96 42.78 47.16
N SER A 943 -3.99 42.46 45.86
CA SER A 943 -4.32 41.10 45.40
C SER A 943 -3.59 40.81 44.11
#